data_AF-A0A672MJ99-F1
#
_entry.id   AF-A0A672MJ99-F1
#
_cell.length_a   1.000
_cell.length_b   1.000
_cell.length_c   1.000
_cell.angle_alpha   90.00
_cell.angle_beta   90.00
_cell.angle_gamma   90.00
#
_symmetry.space_group_name_H-M   'P 1'
#
loop_
_entity.id
_entity.type
_entity.pdbx_description
1 polymer ?
#
loop_
_entity_poly.entity_id
_entity_poly.type
_entity_poly.pdbx_seq_one_letter_code
_entity_poly.pdbx_strand_id
1 'polypeptide(L)'
;MKSVLEGCVEKEGGKKVFLQFCSALFVDSIPIVKWLPRYQFKDWIIGDAMSGLIVGILLVPQSIAYSLLAEQDPIYGLYTSFFASIIYTLLGTSRHISVGMFGVLCLLVGQVVERELTLAGYPSDTNQTTLGNVDNSTGPVCDRSCYAVMVAATLTFTAGVYQVLMGLLQVGFVSVYLSDSLLSGFATGASLTILTSQIKYFLGLHLPRVQGWGLLLKTWISLFKNLGHTNLCDLVTSVLCLLVLVPTKELNDRFKAKLKAPIPFELFVVIATTLASHFGRFEETYGSDVAGNIPTGFMPPQLPNWSLIPNIAIDAFSIAIVGFAITVSLSEMFAKKHGYMVDPNQEMYAIGFCNIIPSFFRCFTTSAALTNTLVKESTGCQTQLSGLVTALVLLLVLLVIAPAFYSLQECVLAVIIVVNLRGALRKFGDIPQMWRVNHVDTIIWLITMATSALVNTELGLLVGVLVSAFCALGRTQSAQVRQLGQAGDRELFEDLASYKGLQSQPEVAVFRYEAPIYYANQALFKKSLYRNVGLDPLKEKTRRRKLDKQRNKKQGGEDQKQEMDVSTNMYLLQHNSLHTLVIDCSPVLFLDTAGVNALKEVRKNYKGLGVDMLLAQCNPSVIDSLLRGGYYDPKKGTKEIQFHTLSDAVSYAQSLKSQNGDCDTVV
;
A
#
# COMPACT_ATOMS: atom_id res chain seq x y z
N MET A 1 23.73 8.88 -11.85
CA MET A 1 23.96 10.08 -11.00
C MET A 1 25.43 10.52 -11.00
N LYS A 2 26.42 9.61 -10.89
CA LYS A 2 27.86 9.95 -11.01
C LYS A 2 28.32 10.41 -12.40
N SER A 3 27.75 9.86 -13.48
CA SER A 3 28.10 10.20 -14.87
C SER A 3 27.57 11.55 -15.37
N VAL A 4 26.60 12.15 -14.67
CA VAL A 4 26.10 13.51 -14.99
C VAL A 4 26.93 14.58 -14.28
N LEU A 5 27.63 14.21 -13.20
CA LEU A 5 28.47 15.11 -12.40
C LEU A 5 29.86 15.35 -13.00
N GLU A 6 30.40 14.40 -13.77
CA GLU A 6 31.76 14.51 -14.35
C GLU A 6 31.81 15.37 -15.63
N GLY A 7 30.68 15.67 -16.27
CA GLY A 7 30.62 16.48 -17.49
C GLY A 7 30.41 17.99 -17.29
N CYS A 8 30.22 18.47 -16.06
CA CYS A 8 29.79 19.86 -15.79
C CYS A 8 30.85 20.75 -15.10
N VAL A 9 32.08 20.27 -14.90
CA VAL A 9 33.09 20.99 -14.09
C VAL A 9 34.09 21.81 -14.91
N GLU A 10 34.11 21.70 -16.25
CA GLU A 10 34.98 22.54 -17.08
C GLU A 10 34.23 23.68 -17.77
N LYS A 11 34.49 24.89 -17.24
CA LYS A 11 34.35 26.26 -17.80
C LYS A 11 33.33 27.15 -17.08
N GLU A 12 33.83 28.35 -16.78
CA GLU A 12 33.24 29.50 -16.10
C GLU A 12 31.70 29.57 -16.12
N GLY A 13 31.08 29.34 -14.95
CA GLY A 13 29.63 29.46 -14.79
C GLY A 13 29.04 28.96 -13.47
N GLY A 14 29.86 28.50 -12.52
CA GLY A 14 29.42 27.78 -11.32
C GLY A 14 28.37 28.50 -10.46
N LYS A 15 28.41 29.84 -10.34
CA LYS A 15 27.39 30.58 -9.56
C LYS A 15 26.02 30.66 -10.25
N LYS A 16 25.97 30.86 -11.57
CA LYS A 16 24.69 30.91 -12.31
C LYS A 16 24.07 29.53 -12.43
N VAL A 17 24.88 28.50 -12.70
CA VAL A 17 24.41 27.11 -12.75
C VAL A 17 23.95 26.64 -11.38
N PHE A 18 24.67 26.99 -10.30
CA PHE A 18 24.24 26.67 -8.93
C PHE A 18 22.95 27.40 -8.53
N LEU A 19 22.80 28.70 -8.83
CA LEU A 19 21.55 29.43 -8.58
C LEU A 19 20.38 28.87 -9.40
N GLN A 20 20.62 28.50 -10.66
CA GLN A 20 19.60 27.94 -11.54
C GLN A 20 19.23 26.50 -11.12
N PHE A 21 20.18 25.74 -10.60
CA PHE A 21 19.96 24.43 -9.99
C PHE A 21 19.19 24.54 -8.67
N CYS A 22 19.56 25.45 -7.77
CA CYS A 22 18.82 25.72 -6.53
C CYS A 22 17.42 26.27 -6.82
N SER A 23 17.26 27.12 -7.83
CA SER A 23 15.97 27.61 -8.29
C SER A 23 15.10 26.48 -8.85
N ALA A 24 15.67 25.58 -9.65
CA ALA A 24 14.95 24.43 -10.19
C ALA A 24 14.53 23.47 -9.05
N LEU A 25 15.43 23.18 -8.11
CA LEU A 25 15.13 22.37 -6.92
C LEU A 25 14.04 23.00 -6.05
N PHE A 26 14.09 24.31 -5.83
CA PHE A 26 13.08 25.03 -5.03
C PHE A 26 11.71 25.03 -5.71
N VAL A 27 11.67 25.20 -7.03
CA VAL A 27 10.43 25.10 -7.82
C VAL A 27 9.89 23.68 -7.83
N ASP A 28 10.76 22.67 -7.78
CA ASP A 28 10.36 21.27 -7.71
C ASP A 28 9.84 20.86 -6.33
N SER A 29 10.41 21.41 -5.24
CA SER A 29 9.99 21.13 -3.86
C SER A 29 8.71 21.83 -3.40
N ILE A 30 8.26 22.89 -4.10
CA ILE A 30 7.05 23.65 -3.75
C ILE A 30 6.06 23.64 -4.93
N PRO A 31 5.14 22.66 -4.99
CA PRO A 31 4.21 22.51 -6.11
C PRO A 31 3.30 23.72 -6.36
N ILE A 32 2.99 24.54 -5.34
CA ILE A 32 2.14 25.73 -5.53
C ILE A 32 2.69 26.71 -6.56
N VAL A 33 4.02 26.83 -6.67
CA VAL A 33 4.66 27.71 -7.66
C VAL A 33 4.42 27.23 -9.09
N LYS A 34 4.16 25.92 -9.29
CA LYS A 34 3.89 25.34 -10.62
C LYS A 34 2.44 25.52 -11.07
N TRP A 35 1.48 25.33 -10.17
CA TRP A 35 0.05 25.33 -10.54
C TRP A 35 -0.60 26.70 -10.40
N LEU A 36 -0.20 27.53 -9.44
CA LEU A 36 -0.82 28.85 -9.20
C LEU A 36 -0.74 29.79 -10.42
N PRO A 37 0.38 29.89 -11.16
CA PRO A 37 0.44 30.74 -12.35
C PRO A 37 -0.38 30.22 -13.54
N ARG A 38 -0.71 28.92 -13.55
CA ARG A 38 -1.52 28.27 -14.60
C ARG A 38 -3.02 28.25 -14.25
N TYR A 39 -3.43 28.96 -13.21
CA TYR A 39 -4.79 28.94 -12.71
C TYR A 39 -5.75 29.71 -13.65
N GLN A 40 -6.81 29.02 -14.10
CA GLN A 40 -7.84 29.63 -14.93
C GLN A 40 -8.95 30.22 -14.05
N PHE A 41 -8.78 31.49 -13.67
CA PHE A 41 -9.69 32.18 -12.76
C PHE A 41 -11.16 32.17 -13.16
N LYS A 42 -11.47 32.27 -14.46
CA LYS A 42 -12.86 32.37 -14.94
C LYS A 42 -13.65 31.07 -14.78
N ASP A 43 -12.97 29.92 -14.92
CA ASP A 43 -13.63 28.63 -15.01
C ASP A 43 -13.58 27.85 -13.68
N TRP A 44 -12.49 27.97 -12.92
CA TRP A 44 -12.24 27.10 -11.77
C TRP A 44 -12.63 27.70 -10.42
N ILE A 45 -12.72 29.03 -10.29
CA ILE A 45 -12.90 29.69 -8.99
C ILE A 45 -14.22 29.33 -8.32
N ILE A 46 -15.31 29.21 -9.10
CA ILE A 46 -16.64 28.89 -8.57
C ILE A 46 -16.66 27.45 -8.04
N GLY A 47 -16.05 26.52 -8.78
CA GLY A 47 -15.93 25.12 -8.38
C GLY A 47 -15.09 24.97 -7.12
N ASP A 48 -13.90 25.58 -7.08
CA ASP A 48 -12.99 25.51 -5.95
C ASP A 48 -13.58 26.20 -4.69
N ALA A 49 -14.25 27.34 -4.84
CA ALA A 49 -14.89 28.05 -3.72
C ALA A 49 -16.10 27.30 -3.14
N MET A 50 -17.00 26.81 -4.00
CA MET A 50 -18.15 26.01 -3.55
C MET A 50 -17.70 24.71 -2.90
N SER A 51 -16.67 24.08 -3.46
CA SER A 51 -16.07 22.88 -2.92
C SER A 51 -15.47 23.11 -1.53
N GLY A 52 -14.64 24.15 -1.38
CA GLY A 52 -14.03 24.50 -0.10
C GLY A 52 -15.05 24.90 0.97
N LEU A 53 -16.13 25.59 0.58
CA LEU A 53 -17.21 25.94 1.49
C LEU A 53 -17.93 24.68 2.03
N ILE A 54 -18.32 23.76 1.14
CA ILE A 54 -19.04 22.53 1.52
C ILE A 54 -18.12 21.64 2.35
N VAL A 55 -16.86 21.45 1.93
CA VAL A 55 -15.89 20.64 2.67
C VAL A 55 -15.61 21.27 4.04
N GLY A 56 -15.42 22.59 4.12
CA GLY A 56 -15.23 23.30 5.39
C GLY A 56 -16.39 23.08 6.36
N ILE A 57 -17.63 23.17 5.87
CA ILE A 57 -18.83 22.91 6.66
C ILE A 57 -18.86 21.46 7.19
N LEU A 58 -18.56 20.47 6.34
CA LEU A 58 -18.54 19.06 6.74
C LEU A 58 -17.41 18.75 7.73
N LEU A 59 -16.28 19.45 7.60
CA LEU A 59 -15.09 19.20 8.41
C LEU A 59 -15.25 19.66 9.86
N VAL A 60 -16.15 20.63 10.14
CA VAL A 60 -16.39 21.15 11.50
C VAL A 60 -16.88 20.06 12.46
N PRO A 61 -18.06 19.45 12.27
CA PRO A 61 -18.55 18.41 13.18
C PRO A 61 -17.65 17.16 13.13
N GLN A 62 -17.08 16.82 11.98
CA GLN A 62 -16.16 15.70 11.87
C GLN A 62 -14.88 15.91 12.70
N SER A 63 -14.31 17.11 12.70
CA SER A 63 -13.09 17.41 13.47
C SER A 63 -13.34 17.32 14.97
N ILE A 64 -14.50 17.78 15.44
CA ILE A 64 -14.94 17.64 16.84
C ILE A 64 -15.13 16.16 17.19
N ALA A 65 -15.81 15.40 16.32
CA ALA A 65 -16.02 13.97 16.56
C ALA A 65 -14.70 13.18 16.63
N TYR A 66 -13.74 13.52 15.75
CA TYR A 66 -12.46 12.83 15.68
C TYR A 66 -11.48 13.22 16.78
N SER A 67 -11.54 14.44 17.34
CA SER A 67 -10.75 14.79 18.53
C SER A 67 -11.22 14.01 19.76
N LEU A 68 -12.53 13.82 19.95
CA LEU A 68 -13.07 12.96 21.01
C LEU A 68 -12.60 11.49 20.82
N LEU A 69 -12.48 11.05 19.57
CA LEU A 69 -11.90 9.75 19.25
C LEU A 69 -10.40 9.68 19.59
N ALA A 70 -9.65 10.78 19.46
CA ALA A 70 -8.26 10.88 19.88
C ALA A 70 -8.06 11.19 21.38
N GLU A 71 -9.15 11.24 22.17
CA GLU A 71 -9.14 11.63 23.59
C GLU A 71 -8.56 13.04 23.82
N GLN A 72 -8.91 13.96 22.92
CA GLN A 72 -8.50 15.35 22.95
C GLN A 72 -9.72 16.26 22.98
N ASP A 73 -9.52 17.47 23.51
CA ASP A 73 -10.57 18.50 23.50
C ASP A 73 -10.98 18.86 22.05
N PRO A 74 -12.27 19.16 21.79
CA PRO A 74 -12.83 19.54 20.49
C PRO A 74 -12.03 20.55 19.67
N ILE A 75 -11.45 21.55 20.34
CA ILE A 75 -10.75 22.65 19.69
C ILE A 75 -9.53 22.20 18.90
N TYR A 76 -8.79 21.21 19.41
CA TYR A 76 -7.57 20.74 18.76
C TYR A 76 -7.87 20.03 17.44
N GLY A 77 -9.06 19.43 17.30
CA GLY A 77 -9.50 18.88 16.01
C GLY A 77 -9.66 19.95 14.94
N LEU A 78 -10.28 21.08 15.31
CA LEU A 78 -10.47 22.22 14.40
C LEU A 78 -9.15 22.88 14.00
N TYR A 79 -8.22 23.08 14.95
CA TYR A 79 -6.87 23.57 14.64
C TYR A 79 -6.14 22.66 13.68
N THR A 80 -6.19 21.36 13.94
CA THR A 80 -5.47 20.36 13.15
C THR A 80 -5.94 20.40 11.69
N SER A 81 -7.25 20.39 11.45
CA SER A 81 -7.84 20.53 10.11
C SER A 81 -7.53 21.88 9.44
N PHE A 82 -7.49 22.96 10.21
CA PHE A 82 -7.16 24.31 9.71
C PHE A 82 -5.73 24.39 9.18
N PHE A 83 -4.74 24.02 9.99
CA PHE A 83 -3.35 24.09 9.58
C PHE A 83 -3.03 23.10 8.45
N ALA A 84 -3.56 21.88 8.52
CA ALA A 84 -3.32 20.86 7.49
C ALA A 84 -3.83 21.30 6.11
N SER A 85 -5.00 21.95 6.06
CA SER A 85 -5.56 22.46 4.80
C SER A 85 -4.66 23.52 4.16
N ILE A 86 -4.06 24.42 4.96
CA ILE A 86 -3.14 25.45 4.47
C ILE A 86 -1.84 24.82 3.99
N ILE A 87 -1.19 24.01 4.82
CA ILE A 87 0.13 23.45 4.53
C ILE A 87 0.06 22.52 3.31
N TYR A 88 -0.99 21.70 3.20
CA TYR A 88 -1.17 20.82 2.06
C TYR A 88 -1.44 21.59 0.75
N THR A 89 -2.13 22.73 0.81
CA THR A 89 -2.34 23.60 -0.36
C THR A 89 -1.00 24.11 -0.92
N LEU A 90 -0.01 24.33 -0.05
CA LEU A 90 1.32 24.80 -0.44
C LEU A 90 2.22 23.68 -0.98
N LEU A 91 2.23 22.52 -0.31
CA LEU A 91 3.24 21.47 -0.52
C LEU A 91 2.73 20.23 -1.28
N GLY A 92 1.42 20.02 -1.34
CA GLY A 92 0.79 18.84 -1.95
C GLY A 92 0.87 18.84 -3.48
N THR A 93 1.00 17.66 -4.07
CA THR A 93 1.02 17.47 -5.53
C THR A 93 -0.36 17.11 -6.08
N SER A 94 -1.17 16.39 -5.29
CA SER A 94 -2.54 16.05 -5.68
C SER A 94 -3.43 17.28 -5.71
N ARG A 95 -4.30 17.39 -6.72
CA ARG A 95 -5.20 18.55 -6.89
C ARG A 95 -6.52 18.45 -6.13
N HIS A 96 -7.01 17.24 -5.91
CA HIS A 96 -8.37 17.00 -5.42
C HIS A 96 -8.41 16.58 -3.95
N ILE A 97 -7.29 16.14 -3.38
CA ILE A 97 -7.27 15.64 -2.01
C ILE A 97 -7.62 16.72 -0.99
N SER A 98 -8.37 16.31 0.02
CA SER A 98 -8.57 17.05 1.25
C SER A 98 -7.79 16.36 2.37
N VAL A 99 -6.82 17.06 2.93
CA VAL A 99 -6.08 16.62 4.13
C VAL A 99 -6.74 17.23 5.36
N GLY A 100 -6.84 16.42 6.41
CA GLY A 100 -7.41 16.82 7.69
C GLY A 100 -7.35 15.63 8.65
N MET A 101 -8.39 15.46 9.45
CA MET A 101 -8.49 14.34 10.37
C MET A 101 -8.94 13.06 9.69
N PHE A 102 -8.33 11.94 10.07
CA PHE A 102 -8.77 10.61 9.66
C PHE A 102 -8.99 9.71 10.88
N GLY A 103 -10.16 9.08 10.96
CA GLY A 103 -10.60 8.35 12.15
C GLY A 103 -9.66 7.24 12.60
N VAL A 104 -8.94 6.58 11.68
CA VAL A 104 -7.97 5.54 12.06
C VAL A 104 -6.79 6.12 12.82
N LEU A 105 -6.20 7.20 12.32
CA LEU A 105 -5.07 7.84 13.00
C LEU A 105 -5.50 8.42 14.34
N CYS A 106 -6.73 8.96 14.43
CA CYS A 106 -7.29 9.43 15.69
C CYS A 106 -7.42 8.29 16.71
N LEU A 107 -7.81 7.09 16.26
CA LEU A 107 -7.88 5.91 17.11
C LEU A 107 -6.50 5.50 17.62
N LEU A 108 -5.49 5.47 16.74
CA LEU A 108 -4.11 5.16 17.11
C LEU A 108 -3.53 6.17 18.09
N VAL A 109 -3.74 7.47 17.83
CA VAL A 109 -3.32 8.55 18.75
C VAL A 109 -4.01 8.37 20.11
N GLY A 110 -5.33 8.15 20.13
CA GLY A 110 -6.07 7.95 21.39
C GLY A 110 -5.59 6.74 22.18
N GLN A 111 -5.21 5.63 21.52
CA GLN A 111 -4.65 4.47 22.21
C GLN A 111 -3.32 4.77 22.91
N VAL A 112 -2.43 5.52 22.24
CA VAL A 112 -1.14 5.93 22.82
C VAL A 112 -1.37 6.91 23.96
N VAL A 113 -2.27 7.87 23.79
CA VAL A 113 -2.62 8.87 24.81
C VAL A 113 -3.13 8.20 26.08
N GLU A 114 -4.13 7.31 25.98
CA GLU A 114 -4.65 6.59 27.16
C GLU A 114 -3.57 5.72 27.82
N ARG A 115 -2.69 5.08 27.04
CA ARG A 115 -1.54 4.32 27.58
C ARG A 115 -0.60 5.22 28.38
N GLU A 116 -0.20 6.36 27.84
CA GLU A 116 0.72 7.26 28.55
C GLU A 116 0.06 7.95 29.74
N LEU A 117 -1.25 8.22 29.68
CA LEU A 117 -2.03 8.74 30.81
C LEU A 117 -2.07 7.74 31.98
N THR A 118 -2.35 6.47 31.69
CA THR A 118 -2.36 5.40 32.70
C THR A 118 -0.97 5.16 33.29
N LEU A 119 0.10 5.21 32.47
CA LEU A 119 1.49 5.11 32.95
C LEU A 119 1.91 6.29 33.83
N ALA A 120 1.41 7.49 33.54
CA ALA A 120 1.66 8.69 34.35
C ALA A 120 0.84 8.73 35.65
N GLY A 121 -0.03 7.75 35.90
CA GLY A 121 -0.81 7.65 37.13
C GLY A 121 -2.06 8.54 37.16
N TYR A 122 -2.52 9.07 36.03
CA TYR A 122 -3.82 9.74 35.96
C TYR A 122 -4.93 8.67 36.05
N PRO A 123 -5.79 8.68 37.08
CA PRO A 123 -6.83 7.67 37.22
C PRO A 123 -7.86 7.79 36.08
N SER A 124 -8.23 6.67 35.47
CA SER A 124 -9.38 6.57 34.57
C SER A 124 -10.66 6.62 35.40
N ASP A 125 -11.18 7.81 35.72
CA ASP A 125 -12.51 8.21 36.24
C ASP A 125 -13.34 7.28 37.16
N THR A 126 -12.80 6.18 37.70
CA THR A 126 -13.63 5.12 38.29
C THR A 126 -13.25 4.72 39.70
N ASN A 127 -12.35 5.42 40.40
CA ASN A 127 -12.20 5.30 41.86
C ASN A 127 -11.45 6.50 42.45
N GLN A 128 -12.18 7.54 42.83
CA GLN A 128 -11.71 8.49 43.85
C GLN A 128 -11.68 7.81 45.23
N THR A 129 -10.92 6.73 45.42
CA THR A 129 -10.79 6.05 46.72
C THR A 129 -9.46 5.32 46.87
N THR A 130 -8.34 5.91 46.44
CA THR A 130 -7.07 5.72 47.15
C THR A 130 -6.25 6.98 47.01
N LEU A 131 -6.49 7.92 47.93
CA LEU A 131 -5.52 8.93 48.31
C LEU A 131 -4.33 8.19 48.96
N GLY A 132 -3.49 7.56 48.12
CA GLY A 132 -2.19 7.08 48.54
C GLY A 132 -1.34 8.30 48.82
N ASN A 133 -0.87 8.43 50.07
CA ASN A 133 0.17 9.36 50.46
C ASN A 133 1.36 9.22 49.50
N VAL A 134 1.44 10.12 48.52
CA VAL A 134 2.65 10.37 47.74
C VAL A 134 3.12 11.75 48.16
N ASP A 135 4.36 11.80 48.62
CA ASP A 135 5.00 12.95 49.24
C ASP A 135 4.72 14.27 48.51
N ASN A 136 4.30 15.27 49.30
CA ASN A 136 4.24 16.67 48.91
C ASN A 136 5.63 17.16 48.48
N SER A 137 5.96 17.09 47.18
CA SER A 137 6.96 17.99 46.56
C SER A 137 6.88 18.16 45.05
N THR A 138 6.02 17.44 44.32
CA THR A 138 5.67 17.78 42.92
C THR A 138 4.22 17.40 42.65
N GLY A 139 3.30 18.36 42.76
CA GLY A 139 1.99 18.20 42.10
C GLY A 139 2.20 17.97 40.60
N PRO A 140 1.27 17.29 39.89
CA PRO A 140 1.38 17.16 38.45
C PRO A 140 1.48 18.56 37.84
N VAL A 141 2.47 18.79 36.99
CA VAL A 141 2.77 20.09 36.35
C VAL A 141 1.62 20.55 35.43
N CYS A 142 0.63 19.70 35.18
CA CYS A 142 -0.32 19.78 34.06
C CYS A 142 -1.51 18.84 34.34
N ASP A 143 -2.74 19.28 34.11
CA ASP A 143 -3.96 18.45 34.29
C ASP A 143 -4.03 17.28 33.29
N ARG A 144 -4.95 16.32 33.52
CA ARG A 144 -5.17 15.15 32.63
C ARG A 144 -5.26 15.55 31.16
N SER A 145 -6.11 16.53 30.83
CA SER A 145 -6.30 17.02 29.45
C SER A 145 -5.04 17.71 28.91
N CYS A 146 -4.35 18.49 29.75
CA CYS A 146 -3.09 19.14 29.38
C CYS A 146 -2.01 18.11 29.02
N TYR A 147 -1.90 17.02 29.79
CA TYR A 147 -0.93 15.96 29.54
C TYR A 147 -1.30 15.13 28.31
N ALA A 148 -2.59 14.81 28.13
CA ALA A 148 -3.11 14.14 26.94
C ALA A 148 -2.75 14.89 25.64
N VAL A 149 -2.93 16.21 25.65
CA VAL A 149 -2.59 17.10 24.54
C VAL A 149 -1.09 17.14 24.29
N MET A 150 -0.27 17.17 25.34
CA MET A 150 1.19 17.14 25.23
C MET A 150 1.70 15.84 24.59
N VAL A 151 1.14 14.69 25.00
CA VAL A 151 1.46 13.38 24.42
C VAL A 151 1.07 13.34 22.94
N ALA A 152 -0.16 13.74 22.61
CA ALA A 152 -0.64 13.73 21.22
C ALA A 152 0.19 14.65 20.30
N ALA A 153 0.55 15.85 20.76
CA ALA A 153 1.39 16.77 20.02
C ALA A 153 2.81 16.21 19.81
N THR A 154 3.40 15.58 20.83
CA THR A 154 4.75 14.99 20.74
C THR A 154 4.77 13.76 19.82
N LEU A 155 3.74 12.91 19.90
CA LEU A 155 3.56 11.78 19.00
C LEU A 155 3.46 12.24 17.54
N THR A 156 2.68 13.29 17.31
CA THR A 156 2.47 13.87 15.97
C THR A 156 3.73 14.52 15.41
N PHE A 157 4.45 15.28 16.23
CA PHE A 157 5.74 15.85 15.85
C PHE A 157 6.71 14.75 15.42
N THR A 158 6.84 13.69 16.23
CA THR A 158 7.75 12.57 15.97
C THR A 158 7.34 11.82 14.69
N ALA A 159 6.05 11.56 14.49
CA ALA A 159 5.54 10.93 13.28
C ALA A 159 5.83 11.77 12.03
N GLY A 160 5.67 13.10 12.11
CA GLY A 160 6.00 14.03 11.03
C GLY A 160 7.50 14.06 10.71
N VAL A 161 8.37 14.02 11.72
CA VAL A 161 9.82 13.91 11.54
C VAL A 161 10.19 12.61 10.82
N TYR A 162 9.58 11.48 11.19
CA TYR A 162 9.78 10.23 10.47
C TYR A 162 9.31 10.28 9.02
N GLN A 163 8.17 10.92 8.74
CA GLN A 163 7.70 11.12 7.36
C GLN A 163 8.71 11.94 6.54
N VAL A 164 9.19 13.07 7.07
CA VAL A 164 10.21 13.86 6.37
C VAL A 164 11.52 13.08 6.18
N LEU A 165 11.96 12.33 7.19
CA LEU A 165 13.17 11.50 7.11
C LEU A 165 13.03 10.37 6.07
N MET A 166 11.88 9.70 6.02
CA MET A 166 11.58 8.72 4.98
C MET A 166 11.53 9.36 3.58
N GLY A 167 11.02 10.59 3.47
CA GLY A 167 11.10 11.41 2.25
C GLY A 167 12.54 11.67 1.80
N LEU A 168 13.41 12.09 2.72
CA LEU A 168 14.84 12.29 2.45
C LEU A 168 15.53 11.01 1.99
N LEU A 169 15.17 9.87 2.56
CA LEU A 169 15.67 8.55 2.15
C LEU A 169 15.00 8.00 0.88
N GLN A 170 14.09 8.77 0.26
CA GLN A 170 13.34 8.40 -0.95
C GLN A 170 12.57 7.07 -0.81
N VAL A 171 12.04 6.81 0.38
CA VAL A 171 11.27 5.58 0.70
C VAL A 171 9.89 5.57 0.01
N GLY A 172 9.53 6.61 -0.76
CA GLY A 172 8.28 6.67 -1.51
C GLY A 172 8.07 5.52 -2.50
N PHE A 173 9.12 4.77 -2.88
CA PHE A 173 8.99 3.54 -3.68
C PHE A 173 8.09 2.48 -3.02
N VAL A 174 7.90 2.54 -1.70
CA VAL A 174 7.01 1.62 -0.97
C VAL A 174 5.56 1.74 -1.45
N SER A 175 5.15 2.89 -2.02
CA SER A 175 3.78 3.06 -2.55
C SER A 175 3.46 2.06 -3.65
N VAL A 176 4.46 1.60 -4.42
CA VAL A 176 4.30 0.61 -5.49
C VAL A 176 3.81 -0.75 -4.95
N TYR A 177 4.09 -1.07 -3.69
CA TYR A 177 3.67 -2.33 -3.06
C TYR A 177 2.28 -2.23 -2.39
N LEU A 178 1.70 -1.03 -2.29
CA LEU A 178 0.37 -0.81 -1.72
C LEU A 178 -0.71 -1.09 -2.78
N SER A 179 -1.15 -2.35 -2.88
CA SER A 179 -2.19 -2.73 -3.83
C SER A 179 -3.57 -2.16 -3.43
N ASP A 180 -4.44 -1.89 -4.42
CA ASP A 180 -5.80 -1.40 -4.17
C ASP A 180 -6.59 -2.36 -3.26
N SER A 181 -6.37 -3.67 -3.41
CA SER A 181 -6.98 -4.73 -2.58
C SER A 181 -6.52 -4.68 -1.12
N LEU A 182 -5.23 -4.43 -0.88
CA LEU A 182 -4.70 -4.20 0.47
C LEU A 182 -5.40 -3.01 1.12
N LEU A 183 -5.37 -1.86 0.45
CA LEU A 183 -5.85 -0.59 0.99
C LEU A 183 -7.35 -0.62 1.29
N SER A 184 -8.13 -1.21 0.36
CA SER A 184 -9.56 -1.44 0.55
C SER A 184 -9.84 -2.37 1.73
N GLY A 185 -9.06 -3.45 1.89
CA GLY A 185 -9.19 -4.39 3.00
C GLY A 185 -8.85 -3.74 4.34
N PHE A 186 -7.74 -3.00 4.39
CA PHE A 186 -7.33 -2.21 5.55
C PHE A 186 -8.38 -1.17 5.94
N ALA A 187 -8.85 -0.35 4.99
CA ALA A 187 -9.86 0.67 5.25
C ALA A 187 -11.17 0.06 5.77
N THR A 188 -11.58 -1.10 5.26
CA THR A 188 -12.77 -1.82 5.72
C THR A 188 -12.59 -2.37 7.14
N GLY A 189 -11.46 -3.01 7.43
CA GLY A 189 -11.15 -3.54 8.77
C GLY A 189 -11.03 -2.44 9.82
N ALA A 190 -10.31 -1.37 9.48
CA ALA A 190 -10.25 -0.15 10.26
C ALA A 190 -11.64 0.46 10.53
N SER A 191 -12.49 0.55 9.50
CA SER A 191 -13.86 1.07 9.66
C SER A 191 -14.70 0.25 10.65
N LEU A 192 -14.51 -1.08 10.71
CA LEU A 192 -15.15 -1.92 11.72
C LEU A 192 -14.67 -1.62 13.15
N THR A 193 -13.37 -1.36 13.33
CA THR A 193 -12.82 -0.97 14.64
C THR A 193 -13.34 0.40 15.09
N ILE A 194 -13.43 1.36 14.17
CA ILE A 194 -14.00 2.68 14.45
C ILE A 194 -15.48 2.54 14.79
N LEU A 195 -16.27 1.81 13.98
CA LEU A 195 -17.68 1.56 14.23
C LEU A 195 -17.90 1.00 15.64
N THR A 196 -17.11 -0.01 16.03
CA THR A 196 -17.19 -0.62 17.35
C THR A 196 -16.87 0.38 18.47
N SER A 197 -15.91 1.27 18.25
CA SER A 197 -15.53 2.32 19.20
C SER A 197 -16.57 3.46 19.30
N GLN A 198 -17.40 3.66 18.26
CA GLN A 198 -18.46 4.67 18.25
C GLN A 198 -19.75 4.23 18.94
N ILE A 199 -19.98 2.91 19.08
CA ILE A 199 -21.22 2.40 19.69
C ILE A 199 -21.39 2.86 21.14
N LYS A 200 -20.30 3.07 21.89
CA LYS A 200 -20.41 3.59 23.27
C LYS A 200 -21.02 5.00 23.32
N TYR A 201 -20.63 5.89 22.41
CA TYR A 201 -21.19 7.24 22.30
C TYR A 201 -22.60 7.23 21.71
N PHE A 202 -22.88 6.30 20.79
CA PHE A 202 -24.24 6.08 20.27
C PHE A 202 -25.24 5.71 21.39
N LEU A 203 -24.78 4.98 22.41
CA LEU A 203 -25.56 4.49 23.55
C LEU A 203 -25.47 5.40 24.81
N GLY A 204 -24.65 6.46 24.77
CA GLY A 204 -24.38 7.32 25.94
C GLY A 204 -23.72 6.56 27.11
N LEU A 205 -22.75 5.69 26.83
CA LEU A 205 -22.06 4.87 27.84
C LEU A 205 -20.62 5.35 28.07
N HIS A 206 -20.28 5.60 29.34
CA HIS A 206 -18.90 5.82 29.77
C HIS A 206 -18.18 4.49 30.00
N LEU A 207 -17.48 4.01 28.97
CA LEU A 207 -16.68 2.79 29.06
C LEU A 207 -15.19 3.10 28.87
N PRO A 208 -14.32 2.60 29.76
CA PRO A 208 -12.88 2.68 29.55
C PRO A 208 -12.50 1.90 28.29
N ARG A 209 -11.51 2.41 27.55
CA ARG A 209 -11.04 1.73 26.35
C ARG A 209 -10.26 0.48 26.75
N VAL A 210 -10.70 -0.66 26.25
CA VAL A 210 -9.97 -1.91 26.43
C VAL A 210 -8.71 -1.85 25.56
N GLN A 211 -7.56 -2.26 26.10
CA GLN A 211 -6.31 -2.30 25.35
C GLN A 211 -5.92 -3.73 24.95
N GLY A 212 -5.07 -3.82 23.93
CA GLY A 212 -4.44 -5.06 23.48
C GLY A 212 -5.20 -5.81 22.38
N TRP A 213 -4.75 -7.05 22.15
CA TRP A 213 -5.18 -7.85 21.00
C TRP A 213 -6.64 -8.27 21.16
N GLY A 214 -7.38 -8.33 20.05
CA GLY A 214 -8.81 -8.64 20.11
C GLY A 214 -9.67 -7.46 20.58
N LEU A 215 -9.22 -6.22 20.35
CA LEU A 215 -9.91 -5.00 20.76
C LEU A 215 -11.40 -5.03 20.43
N LEU A 216 -11.72 -5.39 19.18
CA LEU A 216 -13.09 -5.42 18.69
C LEU A 216 -13.97 -6.35 19.55
N LEU A 217 -13.55 -7.60 19.74
CA LEU A 217 -14.31 -8.59 20.51
C LEU A 217 -14.46 -8.19 21.99
N LYS A 218 -13.38 -7.71 22.61
CA LYS A 218 -13.40 -7.30 24.02
C LYS A 218 -14.31 -6.09 24.26
N THR A 219 -14.31 -5.12 23.35
CA THR A 219 -15.19 -3.96 23.42
C THR A 219 -16.65 -4.38 23.30
N TRP A 220 -17.00 -5.28 22.38
CA TRP A 220 -18.37 -5.82 22.28
C TRP A 220 -18.80 -6.55 23.56
N ILE A 221 -17.93 -7.38 24.15
CA ILE A 221 -18.23 -8.05 25.43
C ILE A 221 -18.48 -7.01 26.55
N SER A 222 -17.67 -5.95 26.61
CA SER A 222 -17.84 -4.87 27.58
C SER A 222 -19.15 -4.09 27.36
N LEU A 223 -19.51 -3.83 26.11
CA LEU A 223 -20.77 -3.17 25.73
C LEU A 223 -21.98 -4.01 26.16
N PHE A 224 -21.99 -5.32 25.87
CA PHE A 224 -23.11 -6.18 26.25
C PHE A 224 -23.28 -6.32 27.77
N LYS A 225 -22.19 -6.25 28.54
CA LYS A 225 -22.24 -6.27 30.01
C LYS A 225 -22.85 -5.00 30.60
N ASN A 226 -22.62 -3.85 29.96
CA ASN A 226 -23.03 -2.53 30.47
C ASN A 226 -24.26 -1.95 29.75
N LEU A 227 -24.97 -2.77 28.96
CA LEU A 227 -26.13 -2.33 28.18
C LEU A 227 -27.30 -1.85 29.06
N GLY A 228 -27.33 -2.18 30.35
CA GLY A 228 -28.34 -1.70 31.28
C GLY A 228 -28.17 -0.23 31.69
N HIS A 229 -26.99 0.36 31.51
CA HIS A 229 -26.67 1.73 31.94
C HIS A 229 -26.77 2.78 30.82
N THR A 230 -27.47 2.47 29.74
CA THR A 230 -27.57 3.35 28.55
C THR A 230 -28.38 4.61 28.85
N ASN A 231 -27.90 5.75 28.36
CA ASN A 231 -28.67 6.98 28.40
C ASN A 231 -29.78 6.96 27.34
N LEU A 232 -31.04 7.01 27.78
CA LEU A 232 -32.19 6.95 26.89
C LEU A 232 -32.28 8.17 25.97
N CYS A 233 -31.87 9.36 26.44
CA CYS A 233 -31.88 10.58 25.64
C CYS A 233 -30.92 10.44 24.44
N ASP A 234 -29.71 9.97 24.68
CA ASP A 234 -28.70 9.76 23.65
C ASP A 234 -29.09 8.66 22.67
N LEU A 235 -29.71 7.59 23.16
CA LEU A 235 -30.21 6.51 22.29
C LEU A 235 -31.32 6.99 21.35
N VAL A 236 -32.31 7.75 21.87
CA VAL A 236 -33.42 8.24 21.05
C VAL A 236 -32.94 9.24 20.00
N THR A 237 -32.08 10.18 20.41
CA THR A 237 -31.50 11.18 19.51
C THR A 237 -30.61 10.53 18.45
N SER A 238 -29.79 9.54 18.80
CA SER A 238 -28.92 8.85 17.86
C SER A 238 -29.69 8.01 16.83
N VAL A 239 -30.74 7.29 17.26
CA VAL A 239 -31.65 6.55 16.35
C VAL A 239 -32.37 7.50 15.39
N LEU A 240 -32.89 8.62 15.90
CA LEU A 240 -33.56 9.62 15.05
C LEU A 240 -32.59 10.22 14.02
N CYS A 241 -31.38 10.57 14.44
CA CYS A 241 -30.35 11.09 13.53
C CYS A 241 -29.98 10.08 12.45
N LEU A 242 -29.87 8.79 12.80
CA LEU A 242 -29.55 7.73 11.84
C LEU A 242 -30.69 7.53 10.82
N LEU A 243 -31.95 7.55 11.29
CA LEU A 243 -33.14 7.47 10.43
C LEU A 243 -33.25 8.65 9.46
N VAL A 244 -32.71 9.82 9.80
CA VAL A 244 -32.67 10.98 8.90
C VAL A 244 -31.46 10.93 7.96
N LEU A 245 -30.25 10.68 8.48
CA LEU A 245 -29.01 10.79 7.71
C LEU A 245 -28.81 9.67 6.69
N VAL A 246 -29.22 8.43 6.99
CA VAL A 246 -29.01 7.30 6.06
C VAL A 246 -29.88 7.45 4.81
N PRO A 247 -31.21 7.70 4.90
CA PRO A 247 -32.04 7.89 3.71
C PRO A 247 -31.70 9.15 2.94
N THR A 248 -31.37 10.26 3.62
CA THR A 248 -30.99 11.51 2.93
C THR A 248 -29.71 11.35 2.12
N LYS A 249 -28.72 10.60 2.62
CA LYS A 249 -27.53 10.26 1.81
C LYS A 249 -27.86 9.37 0.62
N GLU A 250 -28.69 8.34 0.79
CA GLU A 250 -29.10 7.47 -0.33
C GLU A 250 -29.88 8.25 -1.39
N LEU A 251 -30.72 9.18 -0.96
CA LEU A 251 -31.45 10.08 -1.84
C LEU A 251 -30.51 11.01 -2.59
N ASN A 252 -29.55 11.61 -1.90
CA ASN A 252 -28.54 12.48 -2.50
C ASN A 252 -27.69 11.74 -3.55
N ASP A 253 -27.29 10.49 -3.27
CA ASP A 253 -26.55 9.65 -4.20
C ASP A 253 -27.40 9.30 -5.44
N ARG A 254 -28.68 8.95 -5.26
CA ARG A 254 -29.60 8.61 -6.37
C ARG A 254 -29.92 9.81 -7.25
N PHE A 255 -30.06 11.00 -6.68
CA PHE A 255 -30.36 12.24 -7.40
C PHE A 255 -29.12 13.08 -7.77
N LYS A 256 -27.92 12.52 -7.58
CA LYS A 256 -26.63 13.18 -7.89
C LYS A 256 -26.56 13.71 -9.32
N ALA A 257 -27.19 13.04 -10.29
CA ALA A 257 -27.21 13.47 -11.69
C ALA A 257 -28.05 14.74 -11.94
N LYS A 258 -28.98 15.09 -11.04
CA LYS A 258 -29.86 16.27 -11.18
C LYS A 258 -29.44 17.45 -10.29
N LEU A 259 -28.65 17.21 -9.25
CA LEU A 259 -28.21 18.23 -8.30
C LEU A 259 -26.86 18.82 -8.75
N LYS A 260 -26.75 20.16 -8.79
CA LYS A 260 -25.49 20.85 -9.11
C LYS A 260 -24.42 20.74 -8.02
N ALA A 261 -24.84 20.47 -6.78
CA ALA A 261 -23.96 20.26 -5.62
C ALA A 261 -24.61 19.32 -4.60
N PRO A 262 -23.83 18.51 -3.87
CA PRO A 262 -24.37 17.69 -2.78
C PRO A 262 -24.85 18.59 -1.63
N ILE A 263 -26.03 18.28 -1.10
CA ILE A 263 -26.60 19.01 0.03
C ILE A 263 -25.97 18.48 1.33
N PRO A 264 -25.37 19.34 2.18
CA PRO A 264 -24.74 18.92 3.43
C PRO A 264 -25.80 18.67 4.52
N PHE A 265 -26.55 17.56 4.41
CA PHE A 265 -27.56 17.16 5.41
C PHE A 265 -27.00 16.99 6.83
N GLU A 266 -25.70 16.67 6.94
CA GLU A 266 -24.98 16.61 8.22
C GLU A 266 -25.07 17.92 9.00
N LEU A 267 -24.94 19.07 8.32
CA LEU A 267 -25.03 20.38 8.97
C LEU A 267 -26.43 20.65 9.52
N PHE A 268 -27.47 20.37 8.74
CA PHE A 268 -28.86 20.61 9.17
C PHE A 268 -29.21 19.78 10.40
N VAL A 269 -28.77 18.52 10.44
CA VAL A 269 -28.96 17.65 11.60
C VAL A 269 -28.23 18.22 12.81
N VAL A 270 -26.94 18.58 12.67
CA VAL A 270 -26.16 19.20 13.76
C VAL A 270 -26.85 20.45 14.31
N ILE A 271 -27.27 21.38 13.45
CA ILE A 271 -27.97 22.61 13.90
C ILE A 271 -29.27 22.27 14.62
N ALA A 272 -30.10 21.38 14.06
CA ALA A 272 -31.38 21.00 14.66
C ALA A 272 -31.20 20.32 16.01
N THR A 273 -30.23 19.40 16.14
CA THR A 273 -29.95 18.69 17.39
C THR A 273 -29.33 19.61 18.44
N THR A 274 -28.44 20.52 18.05
CA THR A 274 -27.86 21.50 18.99
C THR A 274 -28.92 22.45 19.53
N LEU A 275 -29.83 22.93 18.69
CA LEU A 275 -30.97 23.76 19.14
C LEU A 275 -31.89 22.98 20.07
N ALA A 276 -32.21 21.72 19.72
CA ALA A 276 -33.04 20.86 20.56
C ALA A 276 -32.38 20.60 21.93
N SER A 277 -31.08 20.32 21.95
CA SER A 277 -30.30 20.09 23.18
C SER A 277 -30.20 21.36 24.04
N HIS A 278 -29.99 22.52 23.41
CA HIS A 278 -29.90 23.80 24.12
C HIS A 278 -31.22 24.20 24.78
N PHE A 279 -32.33 24.14 24.04
CA PHE A 279 -33.65 24.49 24.58
C PHE A 279 -34.21 23.40 25.51
N GLY A 280 -33.89 22.13 25.25
CA GLY A 280 -34.31 20.98 26.05
C GLY A 280 -33.42 20.71 27.27
N ARG A 281 -32.30 21.42 27.42
CA ARG A 281 -31.31 21.26 28.50
C ARG A 281 -30.96 19.80 28.77
N PHE A 282 -30.53 19.09 27.72
CA PHE A 282 -30.31 17.64 27.78
C PHE A 282 -29.17 17.22 28.71
N GLU A 283 -28.12 18.06 28.82
CA GLU A 283 -27.02 17.87 29.78
C GLU A 283 -27.55 17.88 31.23
N GLU A 284 -28.25 18.93 31.63
CA GLU A 284 -28.74 19.10 33.02
C GLU A 284 -29.85 18.11 33.38
N THR A 285 -30.75 17.81 32.45
CA THR A 285 -31.99 17.06 32.74
C THR A 285 -31.81 15.56 32.58
N TYR A 286 -31.02 15.13 31.60
CA TYR A 286 -30.87 13.72 31.23
C TYR A 286 -29.43 13.21 31.37
N GLY A 287 -28.47 14.05 31.77
CA GLY A 287 -27.06 13.65 31.88
C GLY A 287 -26.47 13.20 30.54
N SER A 288 -26.90 13.83 29.44
CA SER A 288 -26.39 13.56 28.09
C SER A 288 -25.01 14.20 27.91
N ASP A 289 -24.08 13.47 27.31
CA ASP A 289 -22.73 13.96 27.03
C ASP A 289 -22.75 15.00 25.91
N VAL A 290 -22.18 16.17 26.19
CA VAL A 290 -22.06 17.30 25.26
C VAL A 290 -20.60 17.67 25.00
N ALA A 291 -20.34 18.29 23.85
CA ALA A 291 -19.02 18.73 23.44
C ALA A 291 -18.37 19.74 24.43
N GLY A 292 -19.19 20.46 25.20
CA GLY A 292 -18.73 21.32 26.28
C GLY A 292 -18.10 22.63 25.82
N ASN A 293 -17.30 23.26 26.69
CA ASN A 293 -16.72 24.57 26.44
C ASN A 293 -15.61 24.51 25.37
N ILE A 294 -15.85 25.13 24.22
CA ILE A 294 -14.85 25.26 23.14
C ILE A 294 -14.30 26.70 23.17
N PRO A 295 -13.07 26.93 23.67
CA PRO A 295 -12.52 28.26 23.74
C PRO A 295 -12.37 28.87 22.34
N THR A 296 -12.52 30.19 22.24
CA THR A 296 -12.31 30.93 20.98
C THR A 296 -10.91 31.52 20.94
N GLY A 297 -10.42 31.74 19.72
CA GLY A 297 -9.09 32.34 19.49
C GLY A 297 -8.01 31.31 19.23
N PHE A 298 -6.76 31.76 19.22
CA PHE A 298 -5.58 30.91 19.05
C PHE A 298 -4.82 30.77 20.36
N MET A 299 -4.34 29.57 20.64
CA MET A 299 -3.43 29.33 21.76
C MET A 299 -1.97 29.64 21.35
N PRO A 300 -1.13 30.10 22.29
CA PRO A 300 0.28 30.30 22.02
C PRO A 300 0.96 28.97 21.66
N PRO A 301 1.99 28.99 20.78
CA PRO A 301 2.71 27.79 20.41
C PRO A 301 3.48 27.23 21.60
N GLN A 302 3.48 25.91 21.75
CA GLN A 302 4.20 25.18 22.78
C GLN A 302 5.09 24.11 22.13
N LEU A 303 6.30 23.96 22.66
CA LEU A 303 7.24 22.94 22.18
C LEU A 303 6.78 21.54 22.64
N PRO A 304 6.80 20.53 21.75
CA PRO A 304 6.62 19.14 22.13
C PRO A 304 7.69 18.68 23.14
N ASN A 305 7.30 17.77 24.05
CA ASN A 305 8.21 17.33 25.10
C ASN A 305 9.12 16.19 24.63
N TRP A 306 10.39 16.51 24.44
CA TRP A 306 11.41 15.56 23.97
C TRP A 306 11.62 14.35 24.88
N SER A 307 11.29 14.45 26.18
CA SER A 307 11.48 13.33 27.12
C SER A 307 10.53 12.16 26.87
N LEU A 308 9.37 12.40 26.23
CA LEU A 308 8.37 11.37 25.93
C LEU A 308 8.69 10.58 24.66
N ILE A 309 9.56 11.12 23.79
CA ILE A 309 9.86 10.54 22.47
C ILE A 309 10.32 9.07 22.55
N PRO A 310 11.20 8.65 23.47
CA PRO A 310 11.65 7.26 23.55
C PRO A 310 10.50 6.26 23.78
N ASN A 311 9.47 6.64 24.53
CA ASN A 311 8.34 5.77 24.87
C ASN A 311 7.34 5.64 23.72
N ILE A 312 7.20 6.69 22.91
CA ILE A 312 6.20 6.77 21.83
C ILE A 312 6.82 6.56 20.43
N ALA A 313 8.14 6.36 20.33
CA ALA A 313 8.87 6.30 19.07
C ALA A 313 8.36 5.20 18.12
N ILE A 314 8.00 4.04 18.65
CA ILE A 314 7.50 2.92 17.83
C ILE A 314 6.10 3.22 17.30
N ASP A 315 5.22 3.73 18.15
CA ASP A 315 3.85 4.10 17.78
C ASP A 315 3.85 5.25 16.75
N ALA A 316 4.75 6.24 16.93
CA ALA A 316 4.95 7.32 15.97
C ALA A 316 5.39 6.80 14.59
N PHE A 317 6.23 5.77 14.54
CA PHE A 317 6.67 5.15 13.28
C PHE A 317 5.52 4.42 12.57
N SER A 318 4.70 3.66 13.32
CA SER A 318 3.48 3.05 12.78
C SER A 318 2.53 4.09 12.19
N ILE A 319 2.24 5.15 12.95
CA ILE A 319 1.37 6.26 12.53
C ILE A 319 1.92 6.96 11.29
N ALA A 320 3.24 7.18 11.22
CA ALA A 320 3.89 7.79 10.07
C ALA A 320 3.67 6.98 8.78
N ILE A 321 3.87 5.66 8.84
CA ILE A 321 3.66 4.74 7.70
C ILE A 321 2.18 4.72 7.29
N VAL A 322 1.27 4.53 8.25
CA VAL A 322 -0.18 4.45 7.97
C VAL A 322 -0.67 5.77 7.35
N GLY A 323 -0.28 6.91 7.92
CA GLY A 323 -0.65 8.24 7.42
C GLY A 323 -0.14 8.50 6.01
N PHE A 324 1.11 8.13 5.72
CA PHE A 324 1.69 8.21 4.38
C PHE A 324 0.98 7.27 3.40
N ALA A 325 0.80 5.99 3.76
CA ALA A 325 0.18 4.97 2.93
C ALA A 325 -1.22 5.37 2.47
N ILE A 326 -2.06 5.90 3.37
CA ILE A 326 -3.40 6.38 3.01
C ILE A 326 -3.33 7.59 2.08
N THR A 327 -2.46 8.56 2.39
CA THR A 327 -2.33 9.81 1.62
C THR A 327 -1.85 9.54 0.20
N VAL A 328 -0.78 8.76 0.01
CA VAL A 328 -0.25 8.45 -1.32
C VAL A 328 -1.24 7.63 -2.14
N SER A 329 -1.92 6.67 -1.52
CA SER A 329 -2.89 5.81 -2.20
C SER A 329 -4.09 6.59 -2.71
N LEU A 330 -4.63 7.49 -1.88
CA LEU A 330 -5.70 8.37 -2.31
C LEU A 330 -5.21 9.30 -3.42
N SER A 331 -3.96 9.77 -3.31
CA SER A 331 -3.39 10.71 -4.28
C SER A 331 -3.29 10.05 -5.65
N GLU A 332 -2.73 8.84 -5.71
CA GLU A 332 -2.63 8.05 -6.93
C GLU A 332 -3.99 7.66 -7.50
N MET A 333 -4.98 7.34 -6.66
CA MET A 333 -6.34 7.02 -7.11
C MET A 333 -6.97 8.18 -7.89
N PHE A 334 -6.93 9.40 -7.33
CA PHE A 334 -7.49 10.58 -8.00
C PHE A 334 -6.62 11.06 -9.17
N ALA A 335 -5.30 10.87 -9.08
CA ALA A 335 -4.38 11.14 -10.17
C ALA A 335 -4.68 10.29 -11.40
N LYS A 336 -4.87 8.97 -11.21
CA LYS A 336 -5.30 8.03 -12.26
C LYS A 336 -6.66 8.39 -12.83
N LYS A 337 -7.62 8.78 -11.96
CA LYS A 337 -8.98 9.14 -12.37
C LYS A 337 -9.04 10.40 -13.26
N HIS A 338 -8.21 11.40 -12.97
CA HIS A 338 -8.20 12.69 -13.68
C HIS A 338 -7.02 12.87 -14.66
N GLY A 339 -6.18 11.84 -14.85
CA GLY A 339 -5.09 11.86 -15.82
C GLY A 339 -3.92 12.79 -15.47
N TYR A 340 -3.59 12.95 -14.17
CA TYR A 340 -2.38 13.64 -13.74
C TYR A 340 -1.43 12.70 -12.99
N MET A 341 -0.19 13.13 -12.76
CA MET A 341 0.82 12.37 -12.03
C MET A 341 0.99 12.95 -10.63
N VAL A 342 1.25 12.07 -9.66
CA VAL A 342 1.56 12.40 -8.25
C VAL A 342 2.95 11.85 -7.95
N ASP A 343 3.73 12.60 -7.17
CA ASP A 343 5.03 12.15 -6.68
C ASP A 343 4.90 11.65 -5.23
N PRO A 344 5.08 10.34 -4.97
CA PRO A 344 5.03 9.77 -3.62
C PRO A 344 6.00 10.43 -2.62
N ASN A 345 7.21 10.80 -3.03
CA ASN A 345 8.18 11.40 -2.11
C ASN A 345 7.74 12.81 -1.70
N GLN A 346 7.18 13.57 -2.65
CA GLN A 346 6.66 14.90 -2.36
C GLN A 346 5.40 14.86 -1.48
N GLU A 347 4.50 13.89 -1.70
CA GLU A 347 3.36 13.67 -0.79
C GLU A 347 3.82 13.31 0.63
N MET A 348 4.92 12.56 0.75
CA MET A 348 5.52 12.24 2.05
C MET A 348 6.09 13.48 2.77
N TYR A 349 6.74 14.40 2.05
CA TYR A 349 7.13 15.68 2.62
C TYR A 349 5.92 16.53 3.01
N ALA A 350 4.92 16.64 2.13
CA ALA A 350 3.73 17.44 2.36
C ALA A 350 3.01 17.00 3.64
N ILE A 351 2.76 15.70 3.81
CA ILE A 351 2.11 15.19 5.02
C ILE A 351 3.00 15.28 6.26
N GLY A 352 4.31 15.08 6.11
CA GLY A 352 5.29 15.27 7.19
C GLY A 352 5.25 16.69 7.77
N PHE A 353 5.25 17.70 6.90
CA PHE A 353 5.11 19.10 7.33
C PHE A 353 3.71 19.42 7.87
N CYS A 354 2.65 18.78 7.35
CA CYS A 354 1.30 18.86 7.93
C CYS A 354 1.21 18.28 9.35
N ASN A 355 2.18 17.48 9.79
CA ASN A 355 2.25 16.95 11.15
C ASN A 355 3.26 17.73 12.03
N ILE A 356 4.42 18.11 11.49
CA ILE A 356 5.45 18.87 12.24
C ILE A 356 4.95 20.27 12.62
N ILE A 357 4.51 21.07 11.66
CA ILE A 357 4.19 22.49 11.92
C ILE A 357 3.00 22.62 12.88
N PRO A 358 1.90 21.87 12.70
CA PRO A 358 0.74 22.01 13.60
C PRO A 358 1.00 21.46 15.00
N SER A 359 1.95 20.54 15.18
CA SER A 359 2.26 19.99 16.51
C SER A 359 2.69 21.07 17.53
N PHE A 360 3.33 22.16 17.07
CA PHE A 360 3.65 23.32 17.91
C PHE A 360 2.41 24.07 18.41
N PHE A 361 1.26 23.88 17.75
CA PHE A 361 -0.03 24.45 18.12
C PHE A 361 -0.95 23.40 18.78
N ARG A 362 -0.36 22.37 19.42
CA ARG A 362 -1.10 21.30 20.12
C ARG A 362 -2.04 20.50 19.21
N CYS A 363 -1.75 20.47 17.91
CA CYS A 363 -2.48 19.64 16.95
C CYS A 363 -1.98 18.21 17.00
N PHE A 364 -2.81 17.30 16.50
CA PHE A 364 -2.49 15.88 16.41
C PHE A 364 -2.48 15.37 14.96
N THR A 365 -2.19 14.09 14.73
CA THR A 365 -1.83 13.58 13.41
C THR A 365 -2.92 13.75 12.34
N THR A 366 -2.49 14.19 11.15
CA THR A 366 -3.33 14.42 9.97
C THR A 366 -3.08 13.40 8.87
N SER A 367 -4.08 13.23 8.01
CA SER A 367 -4.00 12.40 6.79
C SER A 367 -5.08 12.81 5.78
N ALA A 368 -4.98 12.27 4.58
CA ALA A 368 -5.99 12.44 3.56
C ALA A 368 -7.30 11.75 3.94
N ALA A 369 -8.42 12.45 3.79
CA ALA A 369 -9.76 11.94 4.09
C ALA A 369 -10.52 11.60 2.80
N LEU A 370 -10.90 10.33 2.64
CA LEU A 370 -11.62 9.83 1.44
C LEU A 370 -12.97 10.54 1.23
N THR A 371 -13.81 10.60 2.27
CA THR A 371 -15.17 11.18 2.17
C THR A 371 -15.12 12.65 1.75
N ASN A 372 -14.21 13.43 2.34
CA ASN A 372 -14.07 14.86 2.06
C ASN A 372 -13.49 15.10 0.68
N THR A 373 -12.54 14.25 0.26
CA THR A 373 -12.00 14.27 -1.10
C THR A 373 -13.05 13.93 -2.16
N LEU A 374 -13.95 12.97 -1.90
CA LEU A 374 -15.05 12.64 -2.80
C LEU A 374 -16.08 13.78 -2.93
N VAL A 375 -16.39 14.46 -1.82
CA VAL A 375 -17.24 15.66 -1.85
C VAL A 375 -16.56 16.77 -2.64
N LYS A 376 -15.26 16.98 -2.39
CA LYS A 376 -14.42 17.95 -3.11
C LYS A 376 -14.43 17.69 -4.62
N GLU A 377 -14.27 16.44 -5.05
CA GLU A 377 -14.39 16.05 -6.45
C GLU A 377 -15.81 16.28 -7.00
N SER A 378 -16.84 15.84 -6.28
CA SER A 378 -18.23 15.92 -6.75
C SER A 378 -18.76 17.35 -6.93
N THR A 379 -18.11 18.32 -6.29
CA THR A 379 -18.43 19.75 -6.38
C THR A 379 -17.70 20.45 -7.53
N GLY A 380 -16.93 19.70 -8.34
CA GLY A 380 -16.23 20.23 -9.51
C GLY A 380 -14.92 20.96 -9.18
N CYS A 381 -14.31 20.67 -8.03
CA CYS A 381 -12.99 21.16 -7.67
C CYS A 381 -11.95 20.76 -8.72
N GLN A 382 -11.05 21.68 -9.06
CA GLN A 382 -9.96 21.44 -10.03
C GLN A 382 -8.58 21.65 -9.39
N THR A 383 -8.49 22.43 -8.31
CA THR A 383 -7.22 22.77 -7.67
C THR A 383 -7.27 22.75 -6.14
N GLN A 384 -6.10 22.85 -5.52
CA GLN A 384 -5.99 22.94 -4.06
C GLN A 384 -6.42 24.30 -3.48
N LEU A 385 -6.82 25.28 -4.30
CA LEU A 385 -7.38 26.54 -3.80
C LEU A 385 -8.64 26.30 -2.93
N SER A 386 -9.40 25.24 -3.22
CA SER A 386 -10.50 24.77 -2.36
C SER A 386 -10.04 24.51 -0.91
N GLY A 387 -8.82 24.00 -0.69
CA GLY A 387 -8.26 23.81 0.65
C GLY A 387 -8.03 25.12 1.42
N LEU A 388 -7.65 26.20 0.73
CA LEU A 388 -7.53 27.52 1.35
C LEU A 388 -8.90 28.08 1.77
N VAL A 389 -9.94 27.86 0.94
CA VAL A 389 -11.32 28.24 1.28
C VAL A 389 -11.83 27.43 2.46
N THR A 390 -11.55 26.12 2.51
CA THR A 390 -11.82 25.28 3.68
C THR A 390 -11.17 25.85 4.95
N ALA A 391 -9.89 26.26 4.87
CA ALA A 391 -9.19 26.87 6.00
C ALA A 391 -9.84 28.19 6.45
N LEU A 392 -10.32 29.02 5.52
CA LEU A 392 -11.06 30.25 5.84
C LEU A 392 -12.35 29.96 6.63
N VAL A 393 -13.11 28.93 6.22
CA VAL A 393 -14.34 28.53 6.92
C VAL A 393 -14.01 28.04 8.34
N LEU A 394 -12.98 27.21 8.50
CA LEU A 394 -12.55 26.74 9.82
C LEU A 394 -12.07 27.88 10.72
N LEU A 395 -11.36 28.86 10.15
CA LEU A 395 -10.93 30.06 10.85
C LEU A 395 -12.13 30.86 11.38
N LEU A 396 -13.16 31.07 10.53
CA LEU A 396 -14.40 31.74 10.94
C LEU A 396 -15.08 30.99 12.10
N VAL A 397 -15.09 29.66 12.04
CA VAL A 397 -15.67 28.83 13.09
C VAL A 397 -14.88 28.96 14.40
N LEU A 398 -13.56 28.85 14.35
CA LEU A 398 -12.68 28.97 15.52
C LEU A 398 -12.79 30.33 16.23
N LEU A 399 -12.98 31.41 15.47
CA LEU A 399 -13.02 32.77 16.03
C LEU A 399 -14.41 33.19 16.51
N VAL A 400 -15.49 32.70 15.88
CA VAL A 400 -16.85 33.23 16.09
C VAL A 400 -17.88 32.16 16.43
N ILE A 401 -17.91 31.04 15.69
CA ILE A 401 -19.02 30.07 15.74
C ILE A 401 -18.79 28.97 16.79
N ALA A 402 -17.55 28.73 17.22
CA ALA A 402 -17.19 27.66 18.15
C ALA A 402 -18.08 27.56 19.41
N PRO A 403 -18.45 28.67 20.10
CA PRO A 403 -19.33 28.60 21.27
C PRO A 403 -20.74 28.06 20.98
N ALA A 404 -21.21 28.17 19.73
CA ALA A 404 -22.52 27.66 19.33
C ALA A 404 -22.59 26.12 19.41
N PHE A 405 -21.44 25.43 19.43
CA PHE A 405 -21.38 23.97 19.54
C PHE A 405 -21.32 23.46 20.98
N TYR A 406 -21.45 24.33 22.00
CA TYR A 406 -21.42 23.92 23.42
C TYR A 406 -22.41 22.79 23.73
N SER A 407 -23.68 22.99 23.36
CA SER A 407 -24.77 22.04 23.63
C SER A 407 -24.84 20.88 22.61
N LEU A 408 -23.83 20.71 21.75
CA LEU A 408 -23.82 19.62 20.77
C LEU A 408 -23.57 18.28 21.47
N GLN A 409 -24.49 17.33 21.31
CA GLN A 409 -24.39 16.00 21.92
C GLN A 409 -23.33 15.13 21.23
N GLU A 410 -22.56 14.37 21.99
CA GLU A 410 -21.54 13.45 21.47
C GLU A 410 -22.15 12.29 20.66
N CYS A 411 -23.37 11.88 21.00
CA CYS A 411 -24.08 10.80 20.30
C CYS A 411 -24.35 11.16 18.82
N VAL A 412 -24.62 12.44 18.51
CA VAL A 412 -24.85 12.93 17.14
C VAL A 412 -23.54 12.86 16.33
N LEU A 413 -22.42 13.23 16.94
CA LEU A 413 -21.10 13.15 16.34
C LEU A 413 -20.72 11.69 15.99
N ALA A 414 -21.03 10.76 16.89
CA ALA A 414 -20.83 9.33 16.65
C ALA A 414 -21.65 8.81 15.47
N VAL A 415 -22.92 9.23 15.35
CA VAL A 415 -23.76 8.89 14.20
C VAL A 415 -23.18 9.43 12.89
N ILE A 416 -22.66 10.66 12.88
CA ILE A 416 -22.01 11.25 11.70
C ILE A 416 -20.80 10.40 11.28
N ILE A 417 -19.96 9.96 12.21
CA ILE A 417 -18.84 9.06 11.92
C ILE A 417 -19.37 7.75 11.31
N VAL A 418 -20.36 7.10 11.94
CA VAL A 418 -20.91 5.82 11.46
C VAL A 418 -21.47 5.93 10.05
N VAL A 419 -22.23 6.98 9.75
CA VAL A 419 -22.79 7.23 8.42
C VAL A 419 -21.69 7.48 7.39
N ASN A 420 -20.58 8.13 7.77
CA ASN A 420 -19.43 8.37 6.91
C ASN A 420 -18.60 7.10 6.61
N LEU A 421 -18.63 6.10 7.49
CA LEU A 421 -17.96 4.80 7.27
C LEU A 421 -18.72 3.85 6.34
N ARG A 422 -19.99 4.16 6.01
CA ARG A 422 -20.85 3.33 5.16
C ARG A 422 -20.21 2.95 3.83
N GLY A 423 -19.49 3.87 3.19
CA GLY A 423 -18.82 3.62 1.90
C GLY A 423 -17.75 2.53 1.98
N ALA A 424 -16.96 2.52 3.06
CA ALA A 424 -15.96 1.48 3.31
C ALA A 424 -16.63 0.14 3.64
N LEU A 425 -17.69 0.14 4.47
CA LEU A 425 -18.40 -1.09 4.84
C LEU A 425 -19.17 -1.73 3.66
N ARG A 426 -19.62 -0.95 2.68
CA ARG A 426 -20.27 -1.49 1.47
C ARG A 426 -19.34 -2.40 0.66
N LYS A 427 -18.02 -2.29 0.83
CA LYS A 427 -17.01 -3.15 0.16
C LYS A 427 -17.11 -4.63 0.49
N PHE A 428 -17.77 -5.01 1.59
CA PHE A 428 -18.14 -6.41 1.83
C PHE A 428 -18.99 -7.01 0.70
N GLY A 429 -19.82 -6.19 0.04
CA GLY A 429 -20.64 -6.61 -1.10
C GLY A 429 -19.84 -6.87 -2.38
N ASP A 430 -18.63 -6.32 -2.50
CA ASP A 430 -17.79 -6.45 -3.71
C ASP A 430 -17.03 -7.80 -3.73
N ILE A 431 -16.96 -8.52 -2.60
CA ILE A 431 -16.17 -9.77 -2.44
C ILE A 431 -16.53 -10.84 -3.48
N PRO A 432 -17.80 -11.17 -3.77
CA PRO A 432 -18.14 -12.21 -4.74
C PRO A 432 -17.72 -11.86 -6.16
N GLN A 433 -17.66 -10.56 -6.50
CA GLN A 433 -17.15 -10.11 -7.79
C GLN A 433 -15.63 -10.18 -7.81
N MET A 434 -14.95 -9.69 -6.76
CA MET A 434 -13.49 -9.79 -6.65
C MET A 434 -13.00 -11.24 -6.74
N TRP A 435 -13.69 -12.16 -6.06
CA TRP A 435 -13.36 -13.59 -6.08
C TRP A 435 -13.45 -14.20 -7.48
N ARG A 436 -14.43 -13.78 -8.29
CA ARG A 436 -14.57 -14.24 -9.69
C ARG A 436 -13.48 -13.69 -10.62
N VAL A 437 -12.93 -12.52 -10.31
CA VAL A 437 -11.87 -11.89 -11.13
C VAL A 437 -10.50 -12.44 -10.76
N ASN A 438 -10.13 -12.38 -9.48
CA ASN A 438 -8.85 -12.89 -9.01
C ASN A 438 -8.94 -13.34 -7.54
N HIS A 439 -8.75 -14.64 -7.32
CA HIS A 439 -8.74 -15.24 -5.98
C HIS A 439 -7.60 -14.69 -5.11
N VAL A 440 -6.42 -14.43 -5.67
CA VAL A 440 -5.24 -13.98 -4.90
C VAL A 440 -5.48 -12.59 -4.31
N ASP A 441 -6.02 -11.66 -5.09
CA ASP A 441 -6.32 -10.31 -4.63
C ASP A 441 -7.42 -10.30 -3.56
N THR A 442 -8.38 -11.21 -3.68
CA THR A 442 -9.44 -11.38 -2.68
C THR A 442 -8.90 -11.96 -1.37
N ILE A 443 -7.94 -12.88 -1.44
CA ILE A 443 -7.25 -13.42 -0.25
C ILE A 443 -6.46 -12.31 0.46
N ILE A 444 -5.71 -11.48 -0.29
CA ILE A 444 -4.99 -10.32 0.29
C ILE A 444 -5.98 -9.39 0.99
N TRP A 445 -7.11 -9.07 0.35
CA TRP A 445 -8.16 -8.24 0.93
C TRP A 445 -8.72 -8.83 2.23
N LEU A 446 -9.08 -10.12 2.23
CA LEU A 446 -9.65 -10.83 3.39
C LEU A 446 -8.68 -10.89 4.56
N ILE A 447 -7.41 -11.24 4.31
CA ILE A 447 -6.38 -11.32 5.35
C ILE A 447 -6.14 -9.94 5.95
N THR A 448 -5.98 -8.91 5.11
CA THR A 448 -5.74 -7.53 5.57
C THR A 448 -6.93 -7.01 6.39
N MET A 449 -8.16 -7.24 5.93
CA MET A 449 -9.37 -6.85 6.65
C MET A 449 -9.51 -7.57 7.99
N ALA A 450 -9.36 -8.90 8.00
CA ALA A 450 -9.51 -9.71 9.21
C ALA A 450 -8.44 -9.38 10.26
N THR A 451 -7.18 -9.23 9.84
CA THR A 451 -6.09 -8.88 10.76
C THR A 451 -6.22 -7.46 11.30
N SER A 452 -6.59 -6.49 10.45
CA SER A 452 -6.87 -5.11 10.87
C SER A 452 -8.04 -5.02 11.86
N ALA A 453 -9.10 -5.81 11.68
CA ALA A 453 -10.29 -5.75 12.52
C ALA A 453 -10.15 -6.54 13.84
N LEU A 454 -9.54 -7.73 13.79
CA LEU A 454 -9.51 -8.66 14.92
C LEU A 454 -8.24 -8.53 15.78
N VAL A 455 -7.10 -8.17 15.19
CA VAL A 455 -5.82 -8.12 15.93
C VAL A 455 -5.53 -6.71 16.37
N ASN A 456 -5.10 -5.89 15.42
CA ASN A 456 -4.79 -4.47 15.59
C ASN A 456 -4.75 -3.83 14.20
N THR A 457 -5.18 -2.58 14.10
CA THR A 457 -5.23 -1.84 12.83
C THR A 457 -3.84 -1.67 12.23
N GLU A 458 -2.82 -1.35 13.04
CA GLU A 458 -1.43 -1.18 12.55
C GLU A 458 -0.84 -2.48 11.98
N LEU A 459 -1.00 -3.58 12.71
CA LEU A 459 -0.52 -4.90 12.29
C LEU A 459 -1.25 -5.37 11.03
N GLY A 460 -2.51 -5.01 10.85
CA GLY A 460 -3.28 -5.32 9.65
C GLY A 460 -2.63 -4.78 8.37
N LEU A 461 -2.17 -3.52 8.39
CA LEU A 461 -1.48 -2.93 7.24
C LEU A 461 -0.15 -3.65 6.96
N LEU A 462 0.66 -3.87 8.00
CA LEU A 462 1.95 -4.55 7.87
C LEU A 462 1.80 -5.97 7.30
N VAL A 463 0.89 -6.77 7.89
CA VAL A 463 0.63 -8.14 7.44
C VAL A 463 0.13 -8.13 5.99
N GLY A 464 -0.77 -7.22 5.64
CA GLY A 464 -1.26 -7.10 4.28
C GLY A 464 -0.13 -6.81 3.28
N VAL A 465 0.79 -5.89 3.58
CA VAL A 465 1.92 -5.55 2.68
C VAL A 465 2.83 -6.76 2.49
N LEU A 466 3.15 -7.47 3.58
CA LEU A 466 3.97 -8.68 3.53
C LEU A 466 3.30 -9.78 2.71
N VAL A 467 1.99 -10.01 2.89
CA VAL A 467 1.24 -11.01 2.13
C VAL A 467 1.16 -10.62 0.66
N SER A 468 0.91 -9.35 0.33
CA SER A 468 0.91 -8.84 -1.05
C SER A 468 2.26 -9.08 -1.74
N ALA A 469 3.36 -8.72 -1.08
CA ALA A 469 4.71 -8.95 -1.59
C ALA A 469 5.01 -10.45 -1.74
N PHE A 470 4.62 -11.27 -0.78
CA PHE A 470 4.81 -12.73 -0.83
C PHE A 470 4.00 -13.38 -1.96
N CYS A 471 2.76 -12.94 -2.18
CA CYS A 471 1.93 -13.40 -3.30
C CYS A 471 2.56 -13.02 -4.65
N ALA A 472 3.11 -11.81 -4.78
CA ALA A 472 3.84 -11.40 -5.98
C ALA A 472 5.06 -12.29 -6.24
N LEU A 473 5.86 -12.57 -5.19
CA LEU A 473 6.99 -13.50 -5.26
C LEU A 473 6.56 -14.95 -5.55
N GLY A 474 5.42 -15.39 -5.03
CA GLY A 474 4.87 -16.71 -5.31
C GLY A 474 4.50 -16.88 -6.79
N ARG A 475 3.90 -15.84 -7.39
CA ARG A 475 3.53 -15.85 -8.82
C ARG A 475 4.76 -15.92 -9.73
N THR A 476 5.87 -15.26 -9.40
CA THR A 476 7.11 -15.37 -10.19
C THR A 476 7.79 -16.73 -10.07
N GLN A 477 7.59 -17.45 -8.96
CA GLN A 477 8.13 -18.80 -8.75
C GLN A 477 7.30 -19.91 -9.42
N SER A 478 5.98 -19.73 -9.57
CA SER A 478 5.09 -20.71 -10.20
C SER A 478 5.13 -20.72 -11.74
N ALA A 479 6.05 -19.98 -12.37
CA ALA A 479 6.18 -19.95 -13.82
C ALA A 479 6.48 -21.34 -14.40
N GLN A 480 5.77 -21.69 -15.47
CA GLN A 480 5.87 -22.98 -16.14
C GLN A 480 6.84 -22.87 -17.33
N VAL A 481 7.59 -23.96 -17.55
CA VAL A 481 8.30 -24.14 -18.82
C VAL A 481 7.29 -24.66 -19.84
N ARG A 482 7.16 -24.01 -20.98
CA ARG A 482 6.27 -24.43 -22.09
C ARG A 482 7.09 -24.95 -23.26
N GLN A 483 6.64 -26.02 -23.89
CA GLN A 483 7.29 -26.56 -25.09
C GLN A 483 6.67 -25.90 -26.31
N LEU A 484 7.50 -25.32 -27.17
CA LEU A 484 7.03 -24.64 -28.36
C LEU A 484 7.04 -25.58 -29.58
N GLY A 485 6.06 -25.41 -30.44
CA GLY A 485 5.97 -26.03 -31.77
C GLY A 485 5.81 -24.96 -32.84
N GLN A 486 6.15 -25.30 -34.08
CA GLN A 486 6.08 -24.39 -35.21
C GLN A 486 4.71 -24.44 -35.89
N ALA A 487 4.16 -23.28 -36.26
CA ALA A 487 2.89 -23.16 -36.96
C ALA A 487 3.08 -23.23 -38.49
N GLY A 488 3.07 -24.44 -39.06
CA GLY A 488 3.23 -24.66 -40.50
C GLY A 488 4.57 -24.11 -41.04
N ASP A 489 4.56 -23.53 -42.24
CA ASP A 489 5.74 -22.89 -42.87
C ASP A 489 6.05 -21.48 -42.33
N ARG A 490 5.33 -21.00 -41.31
CA ARG A 490 5.59 -19.67 -40.73
C ARG A 490 6.65 -19.78 -39.64
N GLU A 491 7.38 -18.69 -39.41
CA GLU A 491 8.38 -18.55 -38.34
C GLU A 491 7.76 -18.41 -36.93
N LEU A 492 6.47 -18.74 -36.77
CA LEU A 492 5.73 -18.56 -35.53
C LEU A 492 5.85 -19.82 -34.67
N PHE A 493 6.37 -19.64 -33.45
CA PHE A 493 6.50 -20.68 -32.44
C PHE A 493 5.53 -20.43 -31.27
N GLU A 494 4.64 -21.38 -31.04
CA GLU A 494 3.60 -21.31 -30.00
C GLU A 494 3.54 -22.56 -29.14
N ASP A 495 2.88 -22.46 -27.98
CA ASP A 495 2.78 -23.56 -27.01
C ASP A 495 1.98 -24.74 -27.57
N LEU A 496 2.63 -25.91 -27.62
CA LEU A 496 2.05 -27.18 -28.07
C LEU A 496 0.85 -27.61 -27.22
N ALA A 497 0.80 -27.22 -25.95
CA ALA A 497 -0.32 -27.55 -25.07
C ALA A 497 -1.55 -26.65 -25.31
N SER A 498 -1.33 -25.44 -25.84
CA SER A 498 -2.38 -24.42 -25.98
C SER A 498 -3.01 -24.40 -27.37
N TYR A 499 -2.26 -24.73 -28.43
CA TYR A 499 -2.73 -24.69 -29.82
C TYR A 499 -2.60 -26.04 -30.52
N LYS A 500 -3.63 -26.40 -31.31
CA LYS A 500 -3.64 -27.60 -32.15
C LYS A 500 -3.10 -27.29 -33.55
N GLY A 501 -2.41 -28.26 -34.17
CA GLY A 501 -1.85 -28.11 -35.53
C GLY A 501 -0.41 -27.59 -35.58
N LEU A 502 0.26 -27.48 -34.43
CA LEU A 502 1.68 -27.16 -34.34
C LEU A 502 2.54 -28.41 -34.59
N GLN A 503 3.63 -28.24 -35.34
CA GLN A 503 4.59 -29.31 -35.62
C GLN A 503 5.79 -29.19 -34.68
N SER A 504 6.12 -30.27 -33.98
CA SER A 504 7.37 -30.38 -33.24
C SER A 504 8.50 -30.74 -34.20
N GLN A 505 9.61 -30.00 -34.13
CA GLN A 505 10.78 -30.34 -34.93
C GLN A 505 11.41 -31.64 -34.40
N PRO A 506 11.71 -32.61 -35.27
CA PRO A 506 12.39 -33.83 -34.84
C PRO A 506 13.77 -33.47 -34.31
N GLU A 507 14.14 -34.02 -33.15
CA GLU A 507 15.46 -33.90 -32.52
C GLU A 507 15.87 -32.51 -31.99
N VAL A 508 15.10 -31.45 -32.27
CA VAL A 508 15.29 -30.11 -31.71
C VAL A 508 14.11 -29.74 -30.83
N ALA A 509 14.35 -29.56 -29.53
CA ALA A 509 13.31 -29.14 -28.60
C ALA A 509 13.45 -27.66 -28.25
N VAL A 510 12.37 -26.91 -28.45
CA VAL A 510 12.29 -25.49 -28.15
C VAL A 510 11.45 -25.30 -26.88
N PHE A 511 11.99 -24.59 -25.89
CA PHE A 511 11.29 -24.30 -24.63
C PHE A 511 11.29 -22.82 -24.31
N ARG A 512 10.15 -22.33 -23.83
CA ARG A 512 9.97 -20.98 -23.30
C ARG A 512 9.81 -21.04 -21.78
N TYR A 513 10.52 -20.17 -21.08
CA TYR A 513 10.31 -19.96 -19.64
C TYR A 513 9.72 -18.58 -19.39
N GLU A 514 8.48 -18.56 -18.89
CA GLU A 514 7.68 -17.33 -18.73
C GLU A 514 7.97 -16.57 -17.42
N ALA A 515 9.24 -16.44 -17.04
CA ALA A 515 9.65 -15.64 -15.88
C ALA A 515 11.13 -15.23 -15.94
N PRO A 516 11.53 -14.18 -15.20
CA PRO A 516 12.94 -13.90 -14.91
C PRO A 516 13.59 -15.09 -14.20
N ILE A 517 14.89 -15.31 -14.36
CA ILE A 517 15.60 -16.41 -13.68
C ILE A 517 16.57 -15.82 -12.66
N TYR A 518 16.31 -16.08 -11.39
CA TYR A 518 17.08 -15.52 -10.27
C TYR A 518 17.17 -16.51 -9.10
N TYR A 519 17.84 -16.13 -8.01
CA TYR A 519 18.13 -17.02 -6.88
C TYR A 519 16.90 -17.76 -6.32
N ALA A 520 15.71 -17.15 -6.35
CA ALA A 520 14.51 -17.73 -5.76
C ALA A 520 13.86 -18.82 -6.63
N ASN A 521 13.95 -18.72 -7.98
CA ASN A 521 13.25 -19.65 -8.88
C ASN A 521 14.18 -20.51 -9.75
N GLN A 522 15.50 -20.28 -9.75
CA GLN A 522 16.46 -21.06 -10.54
C GLN A 522 16.35 -22.59 -10.35
N ALA A 523 16.06 -23.07 -9.13
CA ALA A 523 15.94 -24.49 -8.85
C ALA A 523 14.65 -25.07 -9.46
N LEU A 524 13.56 -24.31 -9.41
CA LEU A 524 12.29 -24.65 -10.03
C LEU A 524 12.39 -24.62 -11.55
N PHE A 525 13.09 -23.64 -12.12
CA PHE A 525 13.42 -23.59 -13.54
C PHE A 525 14.15 -24.87 -13.98
N LYS A 526 15.26 -25.25 -13.32
CA LYS A 526 16.00 -26.47 -13.63
C LYS A 526 15.12 -27.72 -13.55
N LYS A 527 14.36 -27.87 -12.45
CA LYS A 527 13.48 -29.02 -12.24
C LYS A 527 12.38 -29.12 -13.30
N SER A 528 11.74 -28.00 -13.64
CA SER A 528 10.69 -27.94 -14.66
C SER A 528 11.22 -28.20 -16.05
N LEU A 529 12.39 -27.64 -16.39
CA LEU A 529 13.05 -27.89 -17.68
C LEU A 529 13.40 -29.37 -17.83
N TYR A 530 14.06 -29.97 -16.85
CA TYR A 530 14.44 -31.39 -16.89
C TYR A 530 13.22 -32.32 -16.99
N ARG A 531 12.12 -31.96 -16.32
CA ARG A 531 10.87 -32.72 -16.40
C ARG A 531 10.25 -32.63 -17.80
N ASN A 532 10.19 -31.45 -18.40
CA ASN A 532 9.54 -31.25 -19.70
C ASN A 532 10.38 -31.76 -20.87
N VAL A 533 11.71 -31.70 -20.76
CA VAL A 533 12.63 -32.35 -21.73
C VAL A 533 12.52 -33.88 -21.62
N GLY A 534 12.04 -34.42 -20.50
CA GLY A 534 11.97 -35.87 -20.24
C GLY A 534 13.34 -36.51 -19.97
N LEU A 535 14.41 -35.72 -19.95
CA LEU A 535 15.78 -36.17 -19.76
C LEU A 535 16.41 -35.42 -18.59
N ASP A 536 16.45 -36.07 -17.42
CA ASP A 536 17.11 -35.54 -16.23
C ASP A 536 18.62 -35.85 -16.27
N PRO A 537 19.49 -34.84 -16.41
CA PRO A 537 20.92 -35.04 -16.58
C PRO A 537 21.59 -35.75 -15.41
N LEU A 538 21.07 -35.53 -14.20
CA LEU A 538 21.66 -36.09 -12.98
C LEU A 538 21.33 -37.58 -12.86
N LYS A 539 20.10 -37.97 -13.19
CA LYS A 539 19.68 -39.37 -13.22
C LYS A 539 20.40 -40.13 -14.32
N GLU A 540 20.53 -39.54 -15.50
CA GLU A 540 21.18 -40.21 -16.63
C GLU A 540 22.69 -40.39 -16.40
N LYS A 541 23.39 -39.38 -15.87
CA LYS A 541 24.80 -39.53 -15.45
C LYS A 541 24.97 -40.62 -14.38
N THR A 542 24.03 -40.73 -13.44
CA THR A 542 24.07 -41.76 -12.40
C THR A 542 23.81 -43.15 -12.99
N ARG A 543 22.88 -43.27 -13.94
CA ARG A 543 22.59 -44.51 -14.67
C ARG A 543 23.81 -44.98 -15.45
N ARG A 544 24.45 -44.08 -16.21
CA ARG A 544 25.70 -44.37 -16.95
C ARG A 544 26.82 -44.82 -16.02
N ARG A 545 27.06 -44.12 -14.90
CA ARG A 545 28.05 -44.53 -13.89
C ARG A 545 27.75 -45.89 -13.26
N LYS A 546 26.47 -46.24 -13.05
CA LYS A 546 26.07 -47.58 -12.55
C LYS A 546 26.32 -48.66 -13.61
N LEU A 547 25.99 -48.38 -14.88
CA LEU A 547 26.28 -49.26 -16.01
C LEU A 547 27.78 -49.49 -16.16
N ASP A 548 28.61 -48.44 -16.09
CA ASP A 548 30.07 -48.55 -16.16
C ASP A 548 30.62 -49.38 -15.00
N LYS A 549 30.10 -49.20 -13.78
CA LYS A 549 30.45 -50.03 -12.63
C LYS A 549 30.02 -51.49 -12.80
N GLN A 550 28.88 -51.75 -13.44
CA GLN A 550 28.42 -53.11 -13.75
C GLN A 550 29.25 -53.74 -14.87
N ARG A 551 29.66 -52.98 -15.89
CA ARG A 551 30.57 -53.41 -16.96
C ARG A 551 31.93 -53.80 -16.39
N ASN A 552 32.47 -52.99 -15.48
CA ASN A 552 33.73 -53.28 -14.80
C ASN A 552 33.62 -54.47 -13.83
N LYS A 553 32.42 -54.78 -13.30
CA LYS A 553 32.20 -56.00 -12.50
C LYS A 553 32.00 -57.26 -13.35
N LYS A 554 31.46 -57.15 -14.57
CA LYS A 554 31.24 -58.28 -15.49
C LYS A 554 32.46 -58.64 -16.36
N GLN A 555 33.50 -57.80 -16.39
CA GLN A 555 34.78 -58.13 -17.02
C GLN A 555 35.60 -59.22 -16.30
N GLY A 556 35.05 -59.86 -15.26
CA GLY A 556 35.61 -61.04 -14.59
C GLY A 556 35.00 -62.39 -14.98
N GLY A 557 34.14 -62.47 -16.00
CA GLY A 557 33.57 -63.74 -16.47
C GLY A 557 33.14 -63.65 -17.94
N GLU A 558 33.88 -64.33 -18.81
CA GLU A 558 33.54 -64.52 -20.22
C GLU A 558 32.48 -65.61 -20.35
N ASP A 559 31.27 -65.24 -20.78
CA ASP A 559 30.32 -66.03 -21.59
C ASP A 559 28.90 -65.49 -21.41
N GLN A 560 28.56 -64.43 -22.17
CA GLN A 560 27.17 -63.99 -22.51
C GLN A 560 27.20 -62.65 -23.29
N LYS A 561 28.08 -62.52 -24.30
CA LYS A 561 28.31 -61.25 -25.01
C LYS A 561 27.32 -60.93 -26.14
N GLN A 562 26.44 -61.83 -26.58
CA GLN A 562 25.63 -61.59 -27.80
C GLN A 562 24.15 -61.22 -27.59
N GLU A 563 23.46 -61.68 -26.54
CA GLU A 563 22.02 -61.36 -26.36
C GLU A 563 21.76 -60.07 -25.55
N MET A 564 22.70 -59.65 -24.70
CA MET A 564 22.56 -58.45 -23.86
C MET A 564 22.87 -57.15 -24.60
N ASP A 565 23.78 -57.16 -25.58
CA ASP A 565 24.17 -55.95 -26.32
C ASP A 565 23.07 -55.47 -27.27
N VAL A 566 22.26 -56.37 -27.84
CA VAL A 566 21.12 -56.00 -28.70
C VAL A 566 19.99 -55.41 -27.87
N SER A 567 19.65 -56.04 -26.75
CA SER A 567 18.60 -55.56 -25.84
C SER A 567 18.97 -54.21 -25.21
N THR A 568 20.23 -54.04 -24.79
CA THR A 568 20.70 -52.81 -24.14
C THR A 568 20.88 -51.66 -25.13
N ASN A 569 21.33 -51.92 -26.37
CA ASN A 569 21.37 -50.90 -27.42
C ASN A 569 19.95 -50.50 -27.86
N MET A 570 19.00 -51.43 -27.93
CA MET A 570 17.61 -51.13 -28.30
C MET A 570 16.90 -50.24 -27.26
N TYR A 571 17.19 -50.42 -25.96
CA TYR A 571 16.71 -49.51 -24.91
C TYR A 571 17.46 -48.16 -24.85
N LEU A 572 18.74 -48.10 -25.25
CA LEU A 572 19.51 -46.85 -25.36
C LEU A 572 19.07 -45.98 -26.55
N LEU A 573 18.66 -46.61 -27.66
CA LEU A 573 18.15 -45.94 -28.86
C LEU A 573 16.79 -45.26 -28.66
N GLN A 574 15.97 -45.73 -27.72
CA GLN A 574 14.62 -45.20 -27.51
C GLN A 574 14.56 -43.80 -26.87
N HIS A 575 15.66 -43.29 -26.28
CA HIS A 575 15.69 -42.00 -25.59
C HIS A 575 16.72 -40.99 -26.14
N ASN A 576 17.36 -41.31 -27.26
CA ASN A 576 18.53 -40.56 -27.75
C ASN A 576 18.25 -39.71 -29.01
N SER A 577 17.00 -39.27 -29.22
CA SER A 577 16.66 -38.44 -30.38
C SER A 577 16.94 -36.96 -30.19
N LEU A 578 17.16 -36.45 -28.97
CA LEU A 578 17.36 -35.01 -28.78
C LEU A 578 18.82 -34.61 -29.06
N HIS A 579 19.06 -33.83 -30.11
CA HIS A 579 20.37 -33.28 -30.44
C HIS A 579 20.57 -31.86 -29.87
N THR A 580 19.56 -31.00 -29.97
CA THR A 580 19.69 -29.59 -29.58
C THR A 580 18.49 -29.11 -28.76
N LEU A 581 18.79 -28.32 -27.73
CA LEU A 581 17.84 -27.63 -26.87
C LEU A 581 17.92 -26.13 -27.14
N VAL A 582 16.83 -25.54 -27.64
CA VAL A 582 16.72 -24.09 -27.82
C VAL A 582 15.89 -23.51 -26.67
N ILE A 583 16.42 -22.52 -25.97
CA ILE A 583 15.67 -21.78 -24.94
C ILE A 583 15.30 -20.41 -25.48
N ASP A 584 14.00 -20.16 -25.53
CA ASP A 584 13.41 -18.85 -25.76
C ASP A 584 13.53 -18.01 -24.49
N CYS A 585 14.38 -16.98 -24.56
CA CYS A 585 14.61 -16.03 -23.48
C CYS A 585 13.80 -14.73 -23.63
N SER A 586 12.86 -14.64 -24.58
CA SER A 586 12.02 -13.45 -24.77
C SER A 586 11.29 -13.01 -23.49
N PRO A 587 10.78 -13.91 -22.61
CA PRO A 587 10.09 -13.49 -21.38
C PRO A 587 11.04 -13.25 -20.20
N VAL A 588 12.33 -13.54 -20.36
CA VAL A 588 13.32 -13.41 -19.27
C VAL A 588 13.72 -11.94 -19.17
N LEU A 589 13.13 -11.23 -18.20
CA LEU A 589 13.38 -9.78 -18.04
C LEU A 589 14.77 -9.47 -17.48
N PHE A 590 15.28 -10.28 -16.56
CA PHE A 590 16.60 -10.12 -15.95
C PHE A 590 17.18 -11.45 -15.48
N LEU A 591 18.50 -11.46 -15.28
CA LEU A 591 19.26 -12.53 -14.64
C LEU A 591 20.11 -11.97 -13.51
N ASP A 592 20.09 -12.63 -12.35
CA ASP A 592 21.07 -12.41 -11.30
C ASP A 592 22.24 -13.42 -11.42
N THR A 593 23.21 -13.32 -10.50
CA THR A 593 24.36 -14.24 -10.45
C THR A 593 23.95 -15.71 -10.38
N ALA A 594 22.88 -16.01 -9.63
CA ALA A 594 22.38 -17.37 -9.47
C ALA A 594 21.71 -17.88 -10.76
N GLY A 595 20.92 -17.03 -11.43
CA GLY A 595 20.29 -17.32 -12.72
C GLY A 595 21.31 -17.59 -13.83
N VAL A 596 22.39 -16.78 -13.91
CA VAL A 596 23.48 -17.04 -14.84
C VAL A 596 24.16 -18.39 -14.53
N ASN A 597 24.44 -18.67 -13.27
CA ASN A 597 25.03 -19.95 -12.86
C ASN A 597 24.11 -21.13 -13.15
N ALA A 598 22.80 -20.98 -13.00
CA ALA A 598 21.83 -21.99 -13.35
C ALA A 598 21.86 -22.32 -14.84
N LEU A 599 21.89 -21.30 -15.71
CA LEU A 599 22.02 -21.50 -17.16
C LEU A 599 23.35 -22.17 -17.53
N LYS A 600 24.47 -21.79 -16.89
CA LYS A 600 25.76 -22.46 -17.08
C LYS A 600 25.72 -23.93 -16.68
N GLU A 601 25.08 -24.23 -15.55
CA GLU A 601 24.94 -25.58 -15.02
C GLU A 601 24.10 -26.45 -15.96
N VAL A 602 22.96 -25.94 -16.43
CA VAL A 602 22.10 -26.59 -17.41
C VAL A 602 22.87 -26.87 -18.71
N ARG A 603 23.57 -25.86 -19.25
CA ARG A 603 24.42 -26.02 -20.44
C ARG A 603 25.48 -27.10 -20.26
N LYS A 604 26.21 -27.06 -19.14
CA LYS A 604 27.24 -28.06 -18.81
C LYS A 604 26.66 -29.46 -18.64
N ASN A 605 25.47 -29.56 -18.06
CA ASN A 605 24.81 -30.84 -17.81
C ASN A 605 24.32 -31.50 -19.10
N TYR A 606 23.64 -30.75 -19.96
CA TYR A 606 23.18 -31.24 -21.27
C TYR A 606 24.34 -31.52 -22.23
N LYS A 607 25.38 -30.66 -22.24
CA LYS A 607 26.59 -30.91 -23.02
C LYS A 607 27.29 -32.22 -22.61
N GLY A 608 27.25 -32.58 -21.33
CA GLY A 608 27.76 -33.87 -20.84
C GLY A 608 26.95 -35.09 -21.30
N LEU A 609 25.79 -34.90 -21.93
CA LEU A 609 24.95 -35.94 -22.52
C LEU A 609 24.96 -35.91 -24.06
N GLY A 610 25.70 -34.98 -24.67
CA GLY A 610 25.73 -34.80 -26.12
C GLY A 610 24.62 -33.90 -26.68
N VAL A 611 23.89 -33.17 -25.82
CA VAL A 611 22.84 -32.23 -26.22
C VAL A 611 23.39 -30.80 -26.16
N ASP A 612 23.39 -30.10 -27.28
CA ASP A 612 23.80 -28.69 -27.32
C ASP A 612 22.66 -27.77 -26.89
N MET A 613 22.99 -26.67 -26.21
CA MET A 613 22.02 -25.71 -25.70
C MET A 613 22.25 -24.34 -26.35
N LEU A 614 21.21 -23.81 -26.97
CA LEU A 614 21.18 -22.52 -27.67
C LEU A 614 20.23 -21.55 -26.96
N LEU A 615 20.58 -20.27 -26.94
CA LEU A 615 19.72 -19.20 -26.41
C LEU A 615 19.24 -18.32 -27.57
N ALA A 616 17.95 -18.01 -27.58
CA ALA A 616 17.32 -17.13 -28.57
C ALA A 616 16.56 -15.99 -27.88
N GLN A 617 16.41 -14.86 -28.58
CA GLN A 617 15.59 -13.71 -28.16
C GLN A 617 15.95 -13.12 -26.78
N CYS A 618 17.24 -13.08 -26.42
CA CYS A 618 17.66 -12.43 -25.18
C CYS A 618 17.55 -10.90 -25.28
N ASN A 619 16.94 -10.26 -24.28
CA ASN A 619 16.96 -8.81 -24.13
C ASN A 619 18.39 -8.30 -23.82
N PRO A 620 18.82 -7.10 -24.29
CA PRO A 620 20.11 -6.48 -23.95
C PRO A 620 20.56 -6.59 -22.48
N SER A 621 19.65 -6.41 -21.52
CA SER A 621 19.96 -6.55 -20.08
C SER A 621 20.42 -7.98 -19.71
N VAL A 622 19.76 -8.98 -20.28
CA VAL A 622 20.11 -10.40 -20.10
C VAL A 622 21.45 -10.72 -20.75
N ILE A 623 21.70 -10.17 -21.95
CA ILE A 623 22.98 -10.34 -22.67
C ILE A 623 24.13 -9.81 -21.83
N ASP A 624 24.00 -8.59 -21.33
CA ASP A 624 25.00 -7.92 -20.49
C ASP A 624 25.27 -8.70 -19.18
N SER A 625 24.22 -9.23 -18.54
CA SER A 625 24.37 -10.14 -17.40
C SER A 625 25.07 -11.46 -17.73
N LEU A 626 24.79 -12.06 -18.89
CA LEU A 626 25.46 -13.29 -19.34
C LEU A 626 26.95 -13.06 -19.65
N LEU A 627 27.28 -11.93 -20.27
CA LEU A 627 28.65 -11.52 -20.57
C LEU A 627 29.45 -11.26 -19.30
N ARG A 628 28.96 -10.38 -18.42
CA ARG A 628 29.60 -10.12 -17.12
C ARG A 628 29.69 -11.36 -16.24
N GLY A 629 28.65 -12.18 -16.30
CA GLY A 629 28.59 -13.44 -15.58
C GLY A 629 29.48 -14.54 -16.17
N GLY A 630 30.16 -14.32 -17.30
CA GLY A 630 31.07 -15.28 -17.92
C GLY A 630 30.38 -16.55 -18.45
N TYR A 631 29.16 -16.43 -18.95
CA TYR A 631 28.43 -17.52 -19.61
C TYR A 631 29.09 -17.91 -20.94
N TYR A 632 29.58 -16.91 -21.67
CA TYR A 632 30.45 -17.07 -22.83
C TYR A 632 31.90 -16.95 -22.37
N ASP A 633 32.77 -17.86 -22.84
CA ASP A 633 34.18 -17.86 -22.48
C ASP A 633 34.94 -16.95 -23.47
N PRO A 634 35.44 -15.78 -23.04
CA PRO A 634 36.09 -14.83 -23.94
C PRO A 634 37.39 -15.39 -24.55
N LYS A 635 37.99 -16.43 -23.94
CA LYS A 635 39.25 -17.01 -24.38
C LYS A 635 39.10 -18.07 -25.47
N LYS A 636 37.89 -18.59 -25.71
CA LYS A 636 37.68 -19.73 -26.61
C LYS A 636 37.28 -19.37 -28.03
N GLY A 637 37.11 -18.09 -28.37
CA GLY A 637 36.70 -17.67 -29.71
C GLY A 637 35.40 -18.34 -30.19
N THR A 638 34.63 -18.96 -29.29
CA THR A 638 33.31 -19.49 -29.60
C THR A 638 32.49 -18.30 -30.02
N LYS A 639 32.20 -18.21 -31.33
CA LYS A 639 31.17 -17.31 -31.87
C LYS A 639 30.03 -17.29 -30.87
N GLU A 640 29.60 -16.11 -30.46
CA GLU A 640 28.46 -15.94 -29.56
C GLU A 640 27.25 -16.53 -30.29
N ILE A 641 26.99 -17.83 -30.08
CA ILE A 641 25.84 -18.51 -30.67
C ILE A 641 24.63 -18.05 -29.87
N GLN A 642 24.20 -16.82 -30.16
CA GLN A 642 23.04 -16.16 -29.64
C GLN A 642 22.21 -15.74 -30.83
N PHE A 643 20.94 -16.13 -30.83
CA PHE A 643 20.06 -15.88 -31.96
C PHE A 643 19.06 -14.78 -31.64
N HIS A 644 18.82 -13.91 -32.61
CA HIS A 644 17.79 -12.88 -32.51
C HIS A 644 16.39 -13.45 -32.70
N THR A 645 16.24 -14.54 -33.46
CA THR A 645 14.96 -15.22 -33.68
C THR A 645 15.04 -16.69 -33.30
N LEU A 646 13.88 -17.29 -33.02
CA LEU A 646 13.79 -18.74 -32.79
C LEU A 646 14.03 -19.54 -34.08
N SER A 647 13.60 -19.01 -35.23
CA SER A 647 13.78 -19.66 -36.53
C SER A 647 15.26 -19.82 -36.85
N ASP A 648 16.07 -18.76 -36.69
CA ASP A 648 17.53 -18.82 -36.90
C ASP A 648 18.21 -19.86 -35.99
N ALA A 649 17.78 -19.93 -34.73
CA ALA A 649 18.32 -20.88 -33.76
C ALA A 649 18.02 -22.33 -34.16
N VAL A 650 16.80 -22.59 -34.63
CA VAL A 650 16.35 -23.91 -35.07
C VAL A 650 17.02 -24.29 -36.39
N SER A 651 17.10 -23.38 -37.37
CA SER A 651 17.80 -23.61 -38.64
C SER A 651 19.28 -23.91 -38.42
N TYR A 652 19.94 -23.18 -37.50
CA TYR A 652 21.32 -23.47 -37.12
C TYR A 652 21.44 -24.86 -36.46
N ALA A 653 20.52 -25.21 -35.55
CA ALA A 653 20.50 -26.53 -34.92
C ALA A 653 20.33 -27.66 -35.96
N GLN A 654 19.50 -27.46 -36.97
CA GLN A 654 19.32 -28.40 -38.09
C GLN A 654 20.59 -28.50 -38.96
N SER A 655 21.30 -27.38 -39.17
CA SER A 655 22.55 -27.36 -39.95
C SER A 655 23.72 -28.11 -39.27
N LEU A 656 23.75 -28.14 -37.93
CA LEU A 656 24.76 -28.89 -37.16
C LEU A 656 24.65 -30.40 -37.41
N LYS A 657 23.45 -30.89 -37.69
CA LYS A 657 23.22 -32.29 -38.06
C LYS A 657 23.79 -32.61 -39.45
N SER A 658 23.62 -31.70 -40.42
CA SER A 658 24.08 -31.91 -41.81
C SER A 658 25.60 -31.97 -41.93
N GLN A 659 26.35 -31.44 -40.95
CA GLN A 659 27.82 -31.54 -40.93
C GLN A 659 28.34 -32.82 -40.26
N ASN A 660 27.53 -33.50 -39.45
CA ASN A 660 27.91 -34.73 -38.73
C ASN A 660 27.35 -36.02 -39.37
N GLY A 661 26.47 -35.90 -40.37
CA GLY A 661 25.92 -37.03 -41.14
C GLY A 661 26.23 -36.90 -42.63
N ASP A 662 26.76 -37.98 -43.20
CA ASP A 662 27.12 -38.23 -44.61
C ASP A 662 28.37 -37.56 -45.18
N CYS A 663 29.49 -38.26 -45.01
CA CYS A 663 30.55 -38.36 -46.03
C CYS A 663 30.77 -39.82 -46.46
N ASP A 664 29.71 -40.64 -46.51
CA ASP A 664 29.76 -41.96 -47.14
C ASP A 664 28.79 -42.04 -48.34
N THR A 665 29.39 -41.97 -49.53
CA THR A 665 28.94 -42.48 -50.84
C THR A 665 27.75 -41.79 -51.54
N VAL A 666 28.05 -41.12 -52.66
CA VAL A 666 27.81 -41.56 -54.07
C VAL A 666 27.91 -40.32 -54.99
N VAL A 667 28.97 -40.19 -55.78
CA VAL A 667 29.06 -40.49 -57.23
C VAL A 667 30.51 -40.82 -57.54
#